data_AF-A0A7C5IXQ4-F1
#
_entry.id   AF-A0A7C5IXQ4-F1
#
_cell.length_a   1.000
_cell.length_b   1.000
_cell.length_c   1.000
_cell.angle_alpha   90.00
_cell.angle_beta   90.00
_cell.angle_gamma   90.00
#
_symmetry.space_group_name_H-M   'P 1'
#
loop_
_entity.id
_entity.type
_entity.pdbx_description
1 polymer ?
#
loop_
_entity_poly.entity_id
_entity_poly.type
_entity_poly.pdbx_seq_one_letter_code
_entity_poly.pdbx_strand_id
1 'polypeptide(L)'
;MKKKSALAFLAVLLMAVVSPAILPKRFVPAMAHSGLVLSSWTWNPPTIDGVIDEDEWSMAAKVNFTMEGFPFNGTLYVMNDYESLYLAAKITDDDFGTNESTADAFVFVFDNDNDFTGFEVGDDVLFCWSISNSPFDNFFNETYWPEDDSAYGGTQDGFSKASGDGTYNYFECWHLLNSLDDEHDFSLKLGDIVGFAVVYIDNNNLSGAWPDFDDPWHDIKIAKPFYQGDLVLSDNDVYTITGEFIINGSIIVTENATLILREAYVNFTQTTHNQFNITLKNARGGNPRIIVDNATINAGNHWYFLNIELYENSTAQMNGLKQENSFIQLVLMDYSSANVTNSDFLKICSYESSSVDIAYSKMGSLETGIQSNVNVTSTEVHSFYATGNSKVKLQDSSITYLLEIYSSTRQTLIDNVKPCTVAYWNYLQNCSVIVDGGFAPNITLRNVYVANWSFKFGDSQHTIIYSSKLRWLRLYGSSLASVFETYITTLELYGSSRLNATDSKVHDVILRGSSIIWSVNSSAEADTEIYDQATIYANWYLDVYVKDSIGQYVPDANVTVKCADGTITARGQTNMFGWVQLTVLSFIVNATGGHYQGPHNVTAAYETYENSTMVDVNENTQATVVLADFIIPEFPSVFALMALLVSPAFAAAMLCKSKKASKRR
;
A
#
# COMPACT_ATOMS: atom_id res chain seq x y z
N MET A 1 62.34 40.06 13.75
CA MET A 1 62.55 38.60 13.99
C MET A 1 61.45 37.85 13.24
N LYS A 2 61.79 37.24 12.08
CA LYS A 2 61.82 35.77 11.84
C LYS A 2 60.51 35.08 12.25
N LYS A 3 59.76 34.33 11.45
CA LYS A 3 59.89 33.70 10.11
C LYS A 3 58.48 33.15 9.76
N LYS A 4 58.12 33.14 8.46
CA LYS A 4 57.33 32.13 7.70
C LYS A 4 55.99 31.64 8.31
N SER A 5 54.87 31.57 7.58
CA SER A 5 54.74 30.91 6.28
C SER A 5 53.45 31.35 5.56
N ALA A 6 53.63 31.80 4.32
CA ALA A 6 52.59 31.92 3.31
C ALA A 6 52.17 30.50 2.86
N LEU A 7 50.92 30.13 3.11
CA LEU A 7 50.29 28.93 2.57
C LEU A 7 48.76 29.14 2.53
N ALA A 8 48.28 30.04 1.67
CA ALA A 8 46.84 30.21 1.42
C ALA A 8 46.50 30.89 0.07
N PHE A 9 47.46 31.03 -0.85
CA PHE A 9 47.24 31.76 -2.12
C PHE A 9 47.77 31.02 -3.35
N LEU A 10 47.82 29.68 -3.30
CA LEU A 10 48.27 28.84 -4.41
C LEU A 10 47.38 27.59 -4.62
N ALA A 11 46.05 27.76 -4.52
CA ALA A 11 45.09 26.69 -4.80
C ALA A 11 43.92 27.13 -5.71
N VAL A 12 43.95 28.34 -6.26
CA VAL A 12 42.86 28.88 -7.12
C VAL A 12 43.37 29.32 -8.50
N LEU A 13 44.66 29.14 -8.80
CA LEU A 13 45.26 29.55 -10.09
C LEU A 13 46.07 28.43 -10.77
N LEU A 14 45.59 27.20 -10.68
CA LEU A 14 46.15 26.04 -11.40
C LEU A 14 45.06 25.04 -11.86
N MET A 15 43.89 25.55 -12.30
CA MET A 15 42.85 24.77 -12.97
C MET A 15 42.29 25.47 -14.22
N ALA A 16 43.13 26.27 -14.92
CA ALA A 16 42.69 27.07 -16.07
C ALA A 16 43.49 26.88 -17.37
N VAL A 17 44.49 25.99 -17.42
CA VAL A 17 45.22 25.73 -18.68
C VAL A 17 45.68 24.27 -18.70
N VAL A 18 44.80 23.37 -19.12
CA VAL A 18 44.97 22.24 -20.06
C VAL A 18 43.63 21.49 -20.02
N SER A 19 42.62 22.02 -20.72
CA SER A 19 41.53 21.18 -21.23
C SER A 19 41.89 20.86 -22.67
N PRO A 20 42.06 19.59 -23.07
CA PRO A 20 41.82 19.27 -24.47
C PRO A 20 40.38 19.68 -24.75
N ALA A 21 40.16 20.40 -25.84
CA ALA A 21 38.84 20.69 -26.36
C ALA A 21 38.14 19.36 -26.70
N ILE A 22 37.50 18.76 -25.71
CA ILE A 22 36.43 17.79 -25.92
C ILE A 22 35.24 18.67 -26.33
N LEU A 23 35.13 18.92 -27.62
CA LEU A 23 33.87 19.32 -28.22
C LEU A 23 32.81 18.35 -27.65
N PRO A 24 31.66 18.83 -27.12
CA PRO A 24 30.57 17.91 -26.88
C PRO A 24 30.35 17.20 -28.22
N LYS A 25 30.52 15.88 -28.27
CA LYS A 25 29.93 15.06 -29.33
C LYS A 25 28.49 15.59 -29.39
N ARG A 26 28.12 16.23 -30.50
CA ARG A 26 26.72 16.54 -30.76
C ARG A 26 26.03 15.21 -30.54
N PHE A 27 25.22 15.11 -29.49
CA PHE A 27 24.21 14.07 -29.43
C PHE A 27 23.33 14.38 -30.65
N VAL A 28 23.63 13.68 -31.75
CA VAL A 28 22.67 13.52 -32.81
C VAL A 28 21.48 12.89 -32.09
N PRO A 29 20.29 13.51 -32.11
CA PRO A 29 19.11 12.84 -31.59
C PRO A 29 19.05 11.49 -32.31
N ALA A 30 19.12 10.39 -31.57
CA ALA A 30 18.85 9.07 -32.12
C ALA A 30 17.46 9.18 -32.76
N MET A 31 17.41 9.15 -34.09
CA MET A 31 16.16 9.07 -34.79
C MET A 31 15.68 7.66 -34.53
N ALA A 32 14.78 7.49 -33.57
CA ALA A 32 13.96 6.29 -33.52
C ALA A 32 13.21 6.27 -34.86
N HIS A 33 13.67 5.46 -35.81
CA HIS A 33 12.90 5.20 -37.01
C HIS A 33 11.55 4.60 -36.59
N SER A 34 10.48 4.98 -37.26
CA SER A 34 9.13 4.51 -36.94
C SER A 34 8.83 3.16 -37.58
N GLY A 35 9.85 2.37 -37.88
CA GLY A 35 9.76 1.10 -38.58
C GLY A 35 9.06 0.01 -37.76
N LEU A 36 8.68 -1.06 -38.46
CA LEU A 36 8.19 -2.28 -37.85
C LEU A 36 9.32 -2.91 -37.02
N VAL A 37 9.00 -3.39 -35.81
CA VAL A 37 9.92 -4.17 -34.97
C VAL A 37 9.38 -5.59 -34.79
N LEU A 38 10.10 -6.58 -35.29
CA LEU A 38 9.81 -7.99 -35.07
C LEU A 38 10.62 -8.51 -33.87
N SER A 39 9.97 -9.25 -32.99
CA SER A 39 10.64 -9.81 -31.80
C SER A 39 9.85 -10.99 -31.27
N SER A 40 10.48 -12.16 -31.21
CA SER A 40 9.91 -13.31 -30.51
C SER A 40 10.97 -14.28 -30.04
N TRP A 41 10.70 -14.94 -28.92
CA TRP A 41 11.57 -15.93 -28.30
C TRP A 41 11.02 -17.34 -28.53
N THR A 42 11.90 -18.31 -28.79
CA THR A 42 11.56 -19.73 -28.76
C THR A 42 12.43 -20.53 -27.79
N TRP A 43 11.80 -21.49 -27.12
CA TRP A 43 12.48 -22.52 -26.34
C TRP A 43 12.70 -23.81 -27.14
N ASN A 44 11.98 -23.96 -28.25
CA ASN A 44 12.07 -25.09 -29.17
C ASN A 44 12.38 -24.51 -30.55
N PRO A 45 13.66 -24.42 -30.93
CA PRO A 45 14.07 -24.02 -32.27
C PRO A 45 13.27 -24.75 -33.35
N PRO A 46 12.89 -24.06 -34.45
CA PRO A 46 12.21 -24.69 -35.57
C PRO A 46 13.18 -25.67 -36.25
N THR A 47 12.62 -26.69 -36.92
CA THR A 47 13.45 -27.57 -37.74
C THR A 47 13.60 -26.92 -39.10
N ILE A 48 14.80 -26.45 -39.45
CA ILE A 48 15.03 -25.89 -40.79
C ILE A 48 15.04 -27.03 -41.81
N ASP A 49 13.89 -27.29 -42.45
CA ASP A 49 13.71 -28.36 -43.43
C ASP A 49 13.07 -27.92 -44.75
N GLY A 50 12.74 -26.63 -44.85
CA GLY A 50 12.12 -25.98 -46.00
C GLY A 50 10.60 -25.96 -45.92
N VAL A 51 10.00 -26.34 -44.79
CA VAL A 51 8.55 -26.35 -44.56
C VAL A 51 8.26 -25.43 -43.39
N ILE A 52 7.36 -24.46 -43.57
CA ILE A 52 6.94 -23.59 -42.46
C ILE A 52 5.73 -24.24 -41.78
N ASP A 53 5.99 -25.10 -40.79
CA ASP A 53 4.93 -25.74 -40.01
C ASP A 53 4.28 -24.77 -39.00
N GLU A 54 2.96 -24.87 -38.83
CA GLU A 54 2.22 -23.96 -37.94
C GLU A 54 2.62 -24.15 -36.47
N ASP A 55 2.99 -25.36 -36.05
CA ASP A 55 3.35 -25.65 -34.66
C ASP A 55 4.76 -25.15 -34.34
N GLU A 56 5.74 -25.36 -35.22
CA GLU A 56 7.14 -24.96 -34.98
C GLU A 56 7.33 -23.42 -35.06
N TRP A 57 6.65 -22.76 -35.99
CA TRP A 57 6.67 -21.29 -36.16
C TRP A 57 5.48 -20.61 -35.46
N SER A 58 4.80 -21.32 -34.55
CA SER A 58 3.65 -20.79 -33.81
C SER A 58 4.00 -19.57 -32.97
N MET A 59 5.20 -19.56 -32.39
CA MET A 59 5.68 -18.49 -31.51
C MET A 59 6.30 -17.32 -32.28
N ALA A 60 6.65 -17.48 -33.56
CA ALA A 60 7.36 -16.46 -34.31
C ALA A 60 6.56 -15.15 -34.44
N ALA A 61 7.26 -14.02 -34.43
CA ALA A 61 6.70 -12.76 -34.87
C ALA A 61 6.44 -12.84 -36.37
N LYS A 62 5.26 -12.39 -36.82
CA LYS A 62 4.82 -12.53 -38.21
C LYS A 62 4.46 -11.17 -38.80
N VAL A 63 4.86 -10.96 -40.05
CA VAL A 63 4.41 -9.81 -40.84
C VAL A 63 4.11 -10.23 -42.27
N ASN A 64 3.01 -9.72 -42.80
CA ASN A 64 2.70 -9.85 -44.21
C ASN A 64 3.30 -8.66 -44.97
N PHE A 65 3.92 -8.94 -46.10
CA PHE A 65 4.55 -7.94 -46.95
C PHE A 65 4.21 -8.16 -48.43
N THR A 66 4.45 -7.13 -49.23
CA THR A 66 4.31 -7.14 -50.69
C THR A 66 5.57 -6.53 -51.28
N MET A 67 6.15 -7.19 -52.29
CA MET A 67 7.32 -6.66 -53.00
C MET A 67 6.87 -5.55 -53.96
N GLU A 68 7.27 -4.30 -53.70
CA GLU A 68 6.79 -3.17 -54.48
C GLU A 68 7.21 -3.29 -55.96
N GLY A 69 6.25 -3.12 -56.87
CA GLY A 69 6.47 -3.24 -58.31
C GLY A 69 6.44 -4.68 -58.86
N PHE A 70 6.30 -5.69 -58.00
CA PHE A 70 6.29 -7.10 -58.36
C PHE A 70 5.02 -7.83 -57.87
N PRO A 71 4.62 -8.96 -58.48
CA PRO A 71 3.40 -9.68 -58.10
C PRO A 71 3.56 -10.56 -56.85
N PHE A 72 4.67 -10.45 -56.13
CA PHE A 72 5.01 -11.33 -55.01
C PHE A 72 4.49 -10.77 -53.67
N ASN A 73 3.76 -11.61 -52.95
CA ASN A 73 3.27 -11.33 -51.60
C ASN A 73 3.78 -12.42 -50.67
N GLY A 74 4.15 -12.05 -49.44
CA GLY A 74 4.69 -13.02 -48.51
C GLY A 74 4.33 -12.76 -47.06
N THR A 75 4.72 -13.73 -46.24
CA THR A 75 4.71 -13.66 -44.79
C THR A 75 6.12 -13.99 -44.29
N LEU A 76 6.69 -13.08 -43.52
CA LEU A 76 7.97 -13.25 -42.83
C LEU A 76 7.71 -13.72 -41.39
N TYR A 77 8.57 -14.62 -40.91
CA TYR A 77 8.55 -15.20 -39.59
C TYR A 77 9.92 -14.97 -38.94
N VAL A 78 9.92 -14.43 -37.72
CA VAL A 78 11.16 -14.14 -36.97
C VAL A 78 11.03 -14.61 -35.52
N MET A 79 12.01 -15.35 -35.04
CA MET A 79 12.21 -15.63 -33.62
C MET A 79 13.68 -15.91 -33.34
N ASN A 80 14.08 -15.92 -32.07
CA ASN A 80 15.42 -16.31 -31.67
C ASN A 80 15.39 -17.20 -30.42
N ASP A 81 16.48 -17.90 -30.18
CA ASP A 81 16.79 -18.49 -28.88
C ASP A 81 18.04 -17.81 -28.28
N TYR A 82 18.78 -18.51 -27.40
CA TYR A 82 19.98 -17.96 -26.77
C TYR A 82 21.15 -17.78 -27.73
N GLU A 83 21.19 -18.56 -28.80
CA GLU A 83 22.37 -18.72 -29.64
C GLU A 83 22.11 -18.28 -31.07
N SER A 84 20.88 -18.43 -31.58
CA SER A 84 20.56 -18.25 -32.99
C SER A 84 19.34 -17.37 -33.23
N LEU A 85 19.39 -16.64 -34.34
CA LEU A 85 18.24 -16.00 -34.98
C LEU A 85 17.66 -16.97 -36.02
N TYR A 86 16.34 -17.17 -35.99
CA TYR A 86 15.59 -18.03 -36.92
C TYR A 86 14.67 -17.18 -37.79
N LEU A 87 14.75 -17.40 -39.09
CA LEU A 87 14.03 -16.63 -40.10
C LEU A 87 13.36 -17.58 -41.08
N ALA A 88 12.12 -17.26 -41.45
CA ALA A 88 11.46 -17.97 -42.53
C ALA A 88 10.56 -17.05 -43.36
N ALA A 89 10.43 -17.36 -44.63
CA ALA A 89 9.60 -16.62 -45.57
C ALA A 89 8.73 -17.58 -46.38
N LYS A 90 7.42 -17.30 -46.38
CA LYS A 90 6.45 -17.87 -47.31
C LYS A 90 6.14 -16.81 -48.35
N ILE A 91 6.44 -17.03 -49.62
CA ILE A 91 6.21 -16.05 -50.70
C ILE A 91 5.41 -16.68 -51.83
N THR A 92 4.44 -15.97 -52.39
CA THR A 92 3.67 -16.44 -53.55
C THR A 92 4.60 -16.57 -54.75
N ASP A 93 4.67 -17.73 -55.38
CA ASP A 93 5.37 -17.93 -56.65
C ASP A 93 4.77 -19.14 -57.38
N ASP A 94 4.66 -19.07 -58.71
CA ASP A 94 4.06 -20.13 -59.51
C ASP A 94 5.06 -21.22 -59.94
N ASP A 95 6.36 -21.00 -59.74
CA ASP A 95 7.39 -22.03 -59.83
C ASP A 95 8.36 -22.05 -58.64
N PHE A 96 9.08 -23.16 -58.51
CA PHE A 96 10.18 -23.34 -57.56
C PHE A 96 11.37 -23.90 -58.33
N GLY A 97 12.23 -23.01 -58.79
CA GLY A 97 13.30 -23.38 -59.69
C GLY A 97 14.45 -24.04 -58.93
N THR A 98 14.84 -25.23 -59.36
CA THR A 98 15.80 -26.11 -58.64
C THR A 98 17.14 -26.28 -59.33
N ASN A 99 17.44 -25.43 -60.32
CA ASN A 99 18.64 -25.49 -61.13
C ASN A 99 19.31 -24.11 -61.17
N GLU A 100 20.62 -24.03 -61.37
CA GLU A 100 21.39 -22.77 -61.34
C GLU A 100 20.84 -21.64 -62.24
N SER A 101 20.22 -21.97 -63.38
CA SER A 101 19.69 -20.97 -64.32
C SER A 101 18.30 -20.45 -63.98
N THR A 102 17.62 -21.09 -63.03
CA THR A 102 16.24 -20.80 -62.64
C THR A 102 16.12 -20.75 -61.12
N ALA A 103 17.23 -20.69 -60.37
CA ALA A 103 17.18 -20.82 -58.93
C ALA A 103 16.47 -19.61 -58.30
N ASP A 104 15.61 -19.90 -57.33
CA ASP A 104 14.95 -18.88 -56.53
C ASP A 104 15.72 -18.71 -55.23
N ALA A 105 15.71 -17.49 -54.68
CA ALA A 105 16.28 -17.24 -53.38
C ALA A 105 15.52 -16.19 -52.61
N PHE A 106 15.55 -16.35 -51.30
CA PHE A 106 15.17 -15.34 -50.35
C PHE A 106 16.42 -14.89 -49.60
N VAL A 107 16.70 -13.59 -49.65
CA VAL A 107 17.92 -13.01 -49.07
C VAL A 107 17.52 -12.12 -47.90
N PHE A 108 18.18 -12.34 -46.76
CA PHE A 108 18.10 -11.46 -45.61
C PHE A 108 19.32 -10.56 -45.62
N VAL A 109 19.11 -9.27 -45.44
CA VAL A 109 20.19 -8.29 -45.34
C VAL A 109 20.07 -7.63 -43.99
N PHE A 110 21.18 -7.43 -43.30
CA PHE A 110 21.22 -6.83 -41.97
C PHE A 110 22.02 -5.53 -41.97
N ASP A 111 21.53 -4.56 -41.22
CA ASP A 111 22.24 -3.32 -40.87
C ASP A 111 22.90 -3.58 -39.52
N ASN A 112 24.20 -3.92 -39.55
CA ASN A 112 24.88 -4.52 -38.40
C ASN A 112 25.06 -3.52 -37.25
N ASP A 113 25.21 -2.23 -37.55
CA ASP A 113 25.36 -1.18 -36.55
C ASP A 113 24.07 -0.35 -36.34
N ASN A 114 23.02 -0.67 -37.10
CA ASN A 114 21.66 -0.14 -37.00
C ASN A 114 21.65 1.40 -37.09
N ASP A 115 22.44 1.93 -38.02
CA ASP A 115 22.58 3.37 -38.24
C ASP A 115 21.67 3.91 -39.35
N PHE A 116 20.99 3.00 -40.06
CA PHE A 116 20.02 3.22 -41.13
C PHE A 116 20.61 3.79 -42.43
N THR A 117 21.90 3.56 -42.71
CA THR A 117 22.58 4.18 -43.86
C THR A 117 22.67 3.28 -45.11
N GLY A 118 21.58 2.63 -45.49
CA GLY A 118 21.60 1.72 -46.65
C GLY A 118 22.63 0.59 -46.47
N PHE A 119 22.95 -0.14 -47.53
CA PHE A 119 23.89 -1.27 -47.43
C PHE A 119 25.34 -0.78 -47.35
N GLU A 120 26.03 -1.11 -46.27
CA GLU A 120 27.39 -0.66 -45.96
C GLU A 120 28.41 -1.80 -45.93
N VAL A 121 29.69 -1.44 -45.90
CA VAL A 121 30.77 -2.43 -45.80
C VAL A 121 30.74 -3.08 -44.41
N GLY A 122 30.67 -4.41 -44.37
CA GLY A 122 30.57 -5.19 -43.14
C GLY A 122 29.14 -5.52 -42.74
N ASP A 123 28.13 -5.11 -43.52
CA ASP A 123 26.75 -5.56 -43.32
C ASP A 123 26.58 -7.01 -43.72
N ASP A 124 25.91 -7.78 -42.86
CA ASP A 124 25.71 -9.22 -42.98
C ASP A 124 24.56 -9.53 -43.96
N VAL A 125 24.72 -10.58 -44.77
CA VAL A 125 23.82 -10.98 -45.84
C VAL A 125 23.68 -12.49 -45.90
N LEU A 126 22.45 -12.98 -45.66
CA LEU A 126 22.15 -14.40 -45.67
C LEU A 126 21.31 -14.81 -46.89
N PHE A 127 21.86 -15.62 -47.79
CA PHE A 127 21.12 -16.14 -48.95
C PHE A 127 20.53 -17.53 -48.71
N CYS A 128 19.21 -17.65 -48.80
CA CYS A 128 18.49 -18.93 -48.80
C CYS A 128 18.13 -19.35 -50.22
N TRP A 129 18.97 -20.14 -50.88
CA TRP A 129 18.71 -20.61 -52.25
C TRP A 129 17.89 -21.90 -52.29
N SER A 130 17.02 -22.01 -53.29
CA SER A 130 16.25 -23.22 -53.62
C SER A 130 17.10 -24.44 -54.02
N ILE A 131 18.35 -24.20 -54.41
CA ILE A 131 19.29 -25.22 -54.92
C ILE A 131 20.32 -25.68 -53.89
N SER A 132 20.36 -25.04 -52.72
CA SER A 132 21.34 -25.30 -51.67
C SER A 132 20.66 -25.69 -50.36
N ASN A 133 21.35 -26.51 -49.58
CA ASN A 133 20.96 -26.88 -48.22
C ASN A 133 21.86 -26.20 -47.18
N SER A 134 22.54 -25.13 -47.57
CA SER A 134 23.40 -24.29 -46.76
C SER A 134 23.17 -22.87 -47.22
N PRO A 135 23.06 -21.90 -46.31
CA PRO A 135 22.99 -20.52 -46.72
C PRO A 135 24.33 -20.17 -47.32
N PHE A 136 24.31 -19.22 -48.24
CA PHE A 136 25.54 -18.49 -48.53
C PHE A 136 25.56 -17.37 -47.51
N ASP A 137 26.47 -17.56 -46.57
CA ASP A 137 26.82 -16.62 -45.53
C ASP A 137 27.80 -15.63 -46.17
N ASN A 138 27.33 -14.41 -46.31
CA ASN A 138 28.00 -13.37 -47.06
C ASN A 138 27.97 -12.07 -46.26
N PHE A 139 28.85 -11.16 -46.68
CA PHE A 139 28.87 -9.79 -46.20
C PHE A 139 29.08 -8.81 -47.34
N PHE A 140 28.66 -7.57 -47.16
CA PHE A 140 29.00 -6.50 -48.10
C PHE A 140 30.46 -6.08 -47.95
N ASN A 141 31.26 -6.29 -48.99
CA ASN A 141 32.66 -5.85 -49.02
C ASN A 141 32.81 -4.41 -49.53
N GLU A 142 34.06 -3.93 -49.68
CA GLU A 142 34.39 -2.58 -50.19
C GLU A 142 33.81 -2.24 -51.59
N THR A 143 33.35 -3.24 -52.36
CA THR A 143 32.70 -3.04 -53.66
C THR A 143 31.18 -2.94 -53.58
N TYR A 144 30.61 -2.97 -52.37
CA TYR A 144 29.17 -2.99 -52.10
C TYR A 144 28.46 -4.15 -52.79
N TRP A 145 29.15 -5.30 -52.84
CA TRP A 145 28.60 -6.54 -53.36
C TRP A 145 28.72 -7.62 -52.29
N PRO A 146 27.68 -8.44 -52.06
CA PRO A 146 27.77 -9.55 -51.12
C PRO A 146 28.81 -10.56 -51.62
N GLU A 147 29.78 -10.90 -50.79
CA GLU A 147 30.78 -11.93 -51.05
C GLU A 147 30.76 -12.97 -49.93
N ASP A 148 31.15 -14.20 -50.25
CA ASP A 148 31.24 -15.34 -49.32
C ASP A 148 32.25 -15.05 -48.19
N ASP A 149 31.80 -15.10 -46.93
CA ASP A 149 32.60 -14.77 -45.74
C ASP A 149 33.86 -15.64 -45.65
N SER A 150 33.71 -16.93 -45.98
CA SER A 150 34.80 -17.89 -45.92
C SER A 150 35.93 -17.58 -46.92
N ALA A 151 35.61 -16.88 -48.02
CA ALA A 151 36.60 -16.41 -48.98
C ALA A 151 37.44 -15.23 -48.47
N TYR A 152 36.92 -14.51 -47.46
CA TYR A 152 37.55 -13.34 -46.83
C TYR A 152 38.13 -13.64 -45.44
N GLY A 153 38.06 -14.89 -45.00
CA GLY A 153 38.66 -15.35 -43.75
C GLY A 153 37.69 -15.43 -42.58
N GLY A 154 36.41 -15.22 -42.84
CA GLY A 154 35.32 -15.41 -41.91
C GLY A 154 34.88 -16.87 -41.76
N THR A 155 33.77 -17.05 -41.06
CA THR A 155 33.13 -18.35 -40.84
C THR A 155 31.95 -18.57 -41.80
N GLN A 156 31.32 -19.73 -41.71
CA GLN A 156 30.07 -19.98 -42.44
C GLN A 156 29.07 -20.37 -41.36
N ASP A 157 28.23 -19.42 -41.00
CA ASP A 157 27.35 -19.42 -39.86
C ASP A 157 25.90 -19.57 -40.33
N GLY A 158 25.25 -20.59 -39.77
CA GLY A 158 23.85 -20.87 -40.10
C GLY A 158 23.58 -22.10 -40.94
N PHE A 159 22.31 -22.24 -41.30
CA PHE A 159 21.78 -23.32 -42.13
C PHE A 159 20.51 -22.83 -42.83
N SER A 160 20.23 -23.30 -44.06
CA SER A 160 19.04 -22.91 -44.80
C SER A 160 18.47 -24.07 -45.59
N LYS A 161 17.14 -24.04 -45.76
CA LYS A 161 16.39 -24.96 -46.58
C LYS A 161 15.25 -24.24 -47.28
N ALA A 162 14.88 -24.75 -48.45
CA ALA A 162 13.79 -24.22 -49.21
C ALA A 162 12.97 -25.31 -49.90
N SER A 163 11.69 -25.04 -50.11
CA SER A 163 10.78 -25.89 -50.87
C SER A 163 9.72 -25.06 -51.59
N GLY A 164 8.93 -25.70 -52.45
CA GLY A 164 7.79 -25.04 -53.11
C GLY A 164 6.65 -26.02 -53.37
N ASP A 165 5.42 -25.51 -53.36
CA ASP A 165 4.19 -26.28 -53.60
C ASP A 165 3.48 -25.93 -54.92
N GLY A 166 4.09 -25.06 -55.73
CA GLY A 166 3.54 -24.55 -56.99
C GLY A 166 2.53 -23.40 -56.82
N THR A 167 2.37 -22.89 -55.60
CA THR A 167 1.67 -21.63 -55.28
C THR A 167 2.52 -20.74 -54.38
N TYR A 168 3.30 -21.34 -53.49
CA TYR A 168 4.23 -20.67 -52.62
C TYR A 168 5.59 -21.35 -52.64
N ASN A 169 6.60 -20.51 -52.48
CA ASN A 169 7.95 -20.91 -52.11
C ASN A 169 8.14 -20.64 -50.61
N TYR A 170 8.84 -21.56 -49.97
CA TYR A 170 9.10 -21.59 -48.54
C TYR A 170 10.61 -21.57 -48.34
N PHE A 171 11.09 -20.63 -47.55
CA PHE A 171 12.50 -20.50 -47.20
C PHE A 171 12.61 -20.47 -45.69
N GLU A 172 13.55 -21.22 -45.14
CA GLU A 172 13.85 -21.26 -43.72
C GLU A 172 15.36 -21.18 -43.54
N CYS A 173 15.80 -20.45 -42.52
CA CYS A 173 17.19 -20.43 -42.11
C CYS A 173 17.37 -20.08 -40.64
N TRP A 174 18.58 -20.35 -40.15
CA TRP A 174 19.07 -19.79 -38.90
C TRP A 174 20.47 -19.21 -39.09
N HIS A 175 20.82 -18.24 -38.25
CA HIS A 175 22.14 -17.59 -38.18
C HIS A 175 22.55 -17.46 -36.70
N LEU A 176 23.84 -17.55 -36.37
CA LEU A 176 24.28 -17.33 -34.99
C LEU A 176 24.03 -15.87 -34.58
N LEU A 177 23.63 -15.63 -33.34
CA LEU A 177 23.54 -14.26 -32.82
C LEU A 177 24.92 -13.59 -32.74
N ASN A 178 25.97 -14.39 -32.58
CA ASN A 178 27.35 -13.93 -32.48
C ASN A 178 28.32 -15.08 -32.80
N SER A 179 28.88 -15.08 -34.01
CA SER A 179 29.91 -16.02 -34.48
C SER A 179 31.31 -15.70 -33.94
N LEU A 180 31.48 -14.51 -33.33
CA LEU A 180 32.74 -13.83 -33.01
C LEU A 180 33.46 -13.21 -34.23
N ASP A 181 32.84 -13.24 -35.41
CA ASP A 181 33.36 -12.63 -36.63
C ASP A 181 32.79 -11.23 -36.87
N ASP A 182 33.08 -10.31 -35.96
CA ASP A 182 32.57 -8.93 -35.98
C ASP A 182 33.00 -8.11 -37.23
N GLU A 183 33.86 -8.63 -38.12
CA GLU A 183 34.27 -7.97 -39.37
C GLU A 183 33.32 -8.27 -40.53
N HIS A 184 32.62 -9.40 -40.49
CA HIS A 184 31.73 -9.88 -41.56
C HIS A 184 30.26 -10.00 -41.08
N ASP A 185 30.06 -10.39 -39.81
CA ASP A 185 28.74 -10.73 -39.28
C ASP A 185 28.26 -9.74 -38.22
N PHE A 186 26.94 -9.70 -37.99
CA PHE A 186 26.44 -9.00 -36.81
C PHE A 186 26.88 -9.72 -35.51
N SER A 187 26.97 -8.93 -34.44
CA SER A 187 27.45 -9.39 -33.14
C SER A 187 26.45 -9.03 -32.04
N LEU A 188 25.31 -9.72 -32.03
CA LEU A 188 24.11 -9.39 -31.26
C LEU A 188 24.05 -10.11 -29.91
N LYS A 189 23.38 -9.46 -28.95
CA LYS A 189 23.01 -10.01 -27.64
C LYS A 189 21.50 -9.89 -27.44
N LEU A 190 20.98 -10.64 -26.47
CA LEU A 190 19.57 -10.59 -26.11
C LEU A 190 19.15 -9.17 -25.70
N GLY A 191 18.20 -8.60 -26.44
CA GLY A 191 17.69 -7.25 -26.26
C GLY A 191 18.24 -6.22 -27.26
N ASP A 192 19.30 -6.55 -28.01
CA ASP A 192 19.83 -5.72 -29.09
C ASP A 192 18.82 -5.62 -30.24
N ILE A 193 19.01 -4.61 -31.09
CA ILE A 193 18.18 -4.34 -32.26
C ILE A 193 19.12 -4.26 -33.47
N VAL A 194 18.82 -5.05 -34.49
CA VAL A 194 19.49 -5.04 -35.80
C VAL A 194 18.49 -4.58 -36.86
N GLY A 195 18.93 -3.73 -37.78
CA GLY A 195 18.11 -3.38 -38.93
C GLY A 195 18.09 -4.56 -39.92
N PHE A 196 17.01 -4.73 -40.66
CA PHE A 196 16.92 -5.78 -41.68
C PHE A 196 16.08 -5.37 -42.88
N ALA A 197 16.46 -5.93 -44.03
CA ALA A 197 15.72 -5.89 -45.29
C ALA A 197 15.60 -7.31 -45.84
N VAL A 198 14.65 -7.52 -46.74
CA VAL A 198 14.54 -8.78 -47.47
C VAL A 198 14.51 -8.55 -48.96
N VAL A 199 15.12 -9.46 -49.71
CA VAL A 199 15.16 -9.43 -51.17
C VAL A 199 14.71 -10.79 -51.71
N TYR A 200 13.90 -10.77 -52.78
CA TYR A 200 13.49 -11.98 -53.48
C TYR A 200 14.15 -12.05 -54.86
N ILE A 201 14.66 -13.24 -55.18
CA ILE A 201 15.22 -13.58 -56.48
C ILE A 201 14.34 -14.69 -57.05
N ASP A 202 13.76 -14.46 -58.23
CA ASP A 202 12.98 -15.45 -58.97
C ASP A 202 13.69 -15.72 -60.32
N ASN A 203 13.91 -17.01 -60.60
CA ASN A 203 14.57 -17.46 -61.82
C ASN A 203 15.96 -16.81 -62.04
N ASN A 204 16.72 -16.66 -60.94
CA ASN A 204 18.02 -15.99 -60.90
C ASN A 204 18.00 -14.50 -61.31
N ASN A 205 16.84 -13.85 -61.22
CA ASN A 205 16.69 -12.41 -61.44
C ASN A 205 16.16 -11.73 -60.17
N LEU A 206 16.65 -10.53 -59.90
CA LEU A 206 16.16 -9.70 -58.80
C LEU A 206 14.68 -9.35 -59.03
N SER A 207 13.84 -9.77 -58.10
CA SER A 207 12.38 -9.79 -58.21
C SER A 207 11.68 -8.97 -57.12
N GLY A 208 12.43 -8.13 -56.41
CA GLY A 208 11.91 -7.12 -55.47
C GLY A 208 12.58 -7.15 -54.11
N ALA A 209 12.34 -6.10 -53.33
CA ALA A 209 12.78 -5.97 -51.95
C ALA A 209 11.67 -5.40 -51.08
N TRP A 210 11.77 -5.61 -49.76
CA TRP A 210 10.88 -5.04 -48.77
C TRP A 210 11.66 -4.66 -47.50
N PRO A 211 11.43 -3.48 -46.88
CA PRO A 211 10.42 -2.45 -47.19
C PRO A 211 10.55 -1.71 -48.55
N ASP A 212 11.71 -1.15 -48.90
CA ASP A 212 12.09 -0.61 -50.22
C ASP A 212 13.61 -0.29 -50.23
N PHE A 213 14.28 -0.24 -51.38
CA PHE A 213 15.71 0.12 -51.47
C PHE A 213 16.02 1.56 -51.03
N ASP A 214 15.04 2.47 -51.07
CA ASP A 214 15.22 3.88 -50.69
C ASP A 214 15.02 4.15 -49.18
N ASP A 215 14.42 3.23 -48.43
CA ASP A 215 14.21 3.26 -46.97
C ASP A 215 14.30 1.83 -46.40
N PRO A 216 15.50 1.21 -46.38
CA PRO A 216 15.62 -0.24 -46.46
C PRO A 216 15.37 -1.02 -45.18
N TRP A 217 15.13 -0.35 -44.06
CA TRP A 217 15.29 -1.01 -42.77
C TRP A 217 13.99 -1.10 -41.97
N HIS A 218 13.66 -2.33 -41.60
CA HIS A 218 12.84 -2.64 -40.42
C HIS A 218 13.74 -3.17 -39.33
N ASP A 219 13.20 -3.40 -38.13
CA ASP A 219 13.98 -3.89 -37.00
C ASP A 219 13.65 -5.33 -36.66
N ILE A 220 14.70 -6.07 -36.29
CA ILE A 220 14.58 -7.25 -35.44
C ILE A 220 15.15 -6.91 -34.07
N LYS A 221 14.32 -7.02 -33.04
CA LYS A 221 14.79 -6.98 -31.65
C LYS A 221 14.99 -8.39 -31.15
N ILE A 222 16.22 -8.74 -30.80
CA ILE A 222 16.56 -10.05 -30.23
C ILE A 222 15.79 -10.21 -28.92
N ALA A 223 14.82 -11.11 -28.92
CA ALA A 223 13.94 -11.34 -27.80
C ALA A 223 14.72 -11.93 -26.62
N LYS A 224 14.22 -11.68 -25.42
CA LYS A 224 14.73 -12.30 -24.20
C LYS A 224 13.87 -13.51 -23.83
N PRO A 225 14.46 -14.54 -23.18
CA PRO A 225 13.69 -15.65 -22.64
C PRO A 225 12.65 -15.11 -21.66
N PHE A 226 11.41 -15.54 -21.84
CA PHE A 226 10.39 -15.46 -20.81
C PHE A 226 9.87 -16.86 -20.50
N TYR A 227 9.66 -17.12 -19.23
CA TYR A 227 9.14 -18.38 -18.74
C TYR A 227 7.63 -18.43 -18.97
N GLN A 228 7.13 -19.42 -19.70
CA GLN A 228 5.71 -19.59 -19.97
C GLN A 228 5.11 -20.64 -19.02
N GLY A 229 4.01 -20.28 -18.34
CA GLY A 229 3.37 -21.13 -17.34
C GLY A 229 4.01 -21.01 -15.96
N ASP A 230 3.63 -21.90 -15.04
CA ASP A 230 4.08 -21.84 -13.65
C ASP A 230 5.47 -22.44 -13.49
N LEU A 231 6.34 -21.77 -12.73
CA LEU A 231 7.59 -22.32 -12.24
C LEU A 231 7.30 -23.07 -10.94
N VAL A 232 7.31 -24.41 -10.98
CA VAL A 232 7.02 -25.26 -9.82
C VAL A 232 8.32 -25.90 -9.31
N LEU A 233 8.65 -25.65 -8.05
CA LEU A 233 9.78 -26.24 -7.33
C LEU A 233 9.24 -27.20 -6.25
N SER A 234 9.78 -28.43 -6.19
CA SER A 234 9.32 -29.45 -5.24
C SER A 234 10.47 -30.20 -4.59
N ASP A 235 10.17 -31.21 -3.77
CA ASP A 235 11.16 -32.03 -3.05
C ASP A 235 12.19 -31.18 -2.29
N ASN A 236 13.44 -31.17 -2.76
CA ASN A 236 14.56 -30.42 -2.19
C ASN A 236 15.20 -29.49 -3.22
N ASP A 237 14.45 -29.10 -4.25
CA ASP A 237 14.94 -28.25 -5.33
C ASP A 237 15.47 -26.93 -4.77
N VAL A 238 16.61 -26.49 -5.31
CA VAL A 238 17.15 -25.15 -5.04
C VAL A 238 17.30 -24.45 -6.37
N TYR A 239 16.47 -23.44 -6.61
CA TYR A 239 16.46 -22.68 -7.85
C TYR A 239 16.89 -21.24 -7.58
N THR A 240 17.91 -20.78 -8.30
CA THR A 240 18.43 -19.42 -8.16
C THR A 240 18.11 -18.63 -9.41
N ILE A 241 17.42 -17.51 -9.24
CA ILE A 241 17.20 -16.49 -10.27
C ILE A 241 18.18 -15.35 -10.03
N THR A 242 18.91 -14.99 -11.08
CA THR A 242 19.83 -13.85 -11.16
C THR A 242 19.56 -13.05 -12.42
N GLY A 243 19.76 -11.73 -12.39
CA GLY A 243 19.49 -10.88 -13.55
C GLY A 243 18.00 -10.79 -13.87
N GLU A 244 17.66 -10.54 -15.14
CA GLU A 244 16.27 -10.41 -15.58
C GLU A 244 15.61 -11.78 -15.74
N PHE A 245 14.43 -11.94 -15.16
CA PHE A 245 13.60 -13.13 -15.29
C PHE A 245 12.15 -12.71 -15.52
N ILE A 246 11.68 -12.91 -16.75
CA ILE A 246 10.32 -12.58 -17.16
C ILE A 246 9.49 -13.86 -17.06
N ILE A 247 8.32 -13.81 -16.43
CA ILE A 247 7.44 -14.97 -16.27
C ILE A 247 5.97 -14.63 -16.58
N ASN A 248 5.35 -15.47 -17.40
CA ASN A 248 3.93 -15.50 -17.68
C ASN A 248 3.26 -16.68 -16.95
N GLY A 249 3.24 -16.58 -15.63
CA GLY A 249 2.77 -17.61 -14.72
C GLY A 249 3.18 -17.32 -13.27
N SER A 250 2.81 -18.23 -12.37
CA SER A 250 3.14 -18.13 -10.95
C SER A 250 4.45 -18.84 -10.62
N ILE A 251 5.07 -18.49 -9.49
CA ILE A 251 6.17 -19.28 -8.93
C ILE A 251 5.65 -20.03 -7.71
N ILE A 252 5.69 -21.36 -7.75
CA ILE A 252 5.12 -22.24 -6.74
C ILE A 252 6.26 -23.04 -6.10
N VAL A 253 6.49 -22.86 -4.81
CA VAL A 253 7.53 -23.57 -4.05
C VAL A 253 6.83 -24.50 -3.06
N THR A 254 7.12 -25.80 -3.13
CA THR A 254 6.49 -26.80 -2.28
C THR A 254 7.47 -27.67 -1.50
N GLU A 255 6.96 -28.40 -0.52
CA GLU A 255 7.70 -29.41 0.25
C GLU A 255 8.91 -28.84 0.99
N ASN A 256 10.15 -29.09 0.55
CA ASN A 256 11.37 -28.51 1.14
C ASN A 256 12.20 -27.71 0.11
N ALA A 257 11.59 -27.36 -1.02
CA ALA A 257 12.23 -26.58 -2.06
C ALA A 257 12.57 -25.15 -1.61
N THR A 258 13.53 -24.53 -2.28
CA THR A 258 14.03 -23.18 -1.99
C THR A 258 14.18 -22.38 -3.28
N LEU A 259 13.49 -21.23 -3.33
CA LEU A 259 13.69 -20.20 -4.34
C LEU A 259 14.68 -19.17 -3.82
N ILE A 260 15.69 -18.81 -4.62
CA ILE A 260 16.66 -17.77 -4.31
C ILE A 260 16.58 -16.69 -5.39
N LEU A 261 16.28 -15.45 -5.00
CA LEU A 261 16.32 -14.27 -5.86
C LEU A 261 17.54 -13.44 -5.47
N ARG A 262 18.61 -13.46 -6.28
CA ARG A 262 19.85 -12.72 -5.99
C ARG A 262 20.15 -11.75 -7.12
N GLU A 263 20.19 -10.46 -6.82
CA GLU A 263 20.41 -9.43 -7.84
C GLU A 263 19.47 -9.62 -9.04
N ALA A 264 18.23 -10.03 -8.73
CA ALA A 264 17.24 -10.44 -9.70
C ALA A 264 16.25 -9.31 -9.99
N TYR A 265 15.83 -9.20 -11.24
CA TYR A 265 14.69 -8.42 -11.67
C TYR A 265 13.62 -9.39 -12.18
N VAL A 266 12.66 -9.73 -11.32
CA VAL A 266 11.59 -10.67 -11.65
C VAL A 266 10.38 -9.89 -12.15
N ASN A 267 10.01 -10.10 -13.40
CA ASN A 267 8.91 -9.39 -14.05
C ASN A 267 7.76 -10.35 -14.39
N PHE A 268 6.63 -10.18 -13.73
CA PHE A 268 5.41 -10.92 -14.03
C PHE A 268 4.64 -10.22 -15.16
N THR A 269 4.31 -10.95 -16.22
CA THR A 269 3.58 -10.40 -17.39
C THR A 269 2.06 -10.30 -17.18
N GLN A 270 1.62 -10.18 -15.92
CA GLN A 270 0.19 -10.11 -15.61
C GLN A 270 -0.48 -8.85 -16.17
N THR A 271 -1.76 -8.98 -16.52
CA THR A 271 -2.59 -7.90 -17.09
C THR A 271 -3.74 -7.50 -16.16
N THR A 272 -3.86 -8.14 -15.00
CA THR A 272 -4.85 -7.83 -13.96
C THR A 272 -4.25 -8.05 -12.56
N HIS A 273 -4.92 -7.54 -11.52
CA HIS A 273 -4.47 -7.73 -10.14
C HIS A 273 -4.47 -9.22 -9.75
N ASN A 274 -3.41 -9.69 -9.09
CA ASN A 274 -3.29 -11.06 -8.55
C ASN A 274 -3.54 -12.17 -9.59
N GLN A 275 -3.28 -11.92 -10.87
CA GLN A 275 -3.35 -12.97 -11.89
C GLN A 275 -2.32 -14.07 -11.62
N PHE A 276 -1.12 -13.67 -11.19
CA PHE A 276 -0.03 -14.54 -10.78
C PHE A 276 0.40 -14.24 -9.36
N ASN A 277 1.18 -15.14 -8.76
CA ASN A 277 1.72 -14.96 -7.42
C ASN A 277 3.03 -15.74 -7.22
N ILE A 278 3.65 -15.54 -6.05
CA ILE A 278 4.67 -16.43 -5.52
C ILE A 278 4.05 -17.16 -4.32
N THR A 279 3.87 -18.47 -4.41
CA THR A 279 3.22 -19.26 -3.35
C THR A 279 4.16 -20.31 -2.77
N LEU A 280 4.33 -20.30 -1.45
CA LEU A 280 5.04 -21.30 -0.67
C LEU A 280 4.02 -22.14 0.12
N LYS A 281 3.87 -23.44 -0.20
CA LYS A 281 2.81 -24.30 0.39
C LYS A 281 3.17 -25.80 0.42
N ASN A 282 2.29 -26.65 0.93
CA ASN A 282 2.43 -28.11 0.91
C ASN A 282 3.73 -28.59 1.58
N ALA A 283 4.00 -28.13 2.79
CA ALA A 283 5.27 -28.37 3.49
C ALA A 283 5.39 -29.79 4.09
N ARG A 284 4.87 -30.84 3.44
CA ARG A 284 4.72 -32.23 3.96
C ARG A 284 6.00 -32.81 4.61
N GLY A 285 6.27 -32.44 5.87
CA GLY A 285 7.53 -32.74 6.58
C GLY A 285 8.73 -31.88 6.17
N GLY A 286 8.54 -30.88 5.31
CA GLY A 286 9.56 -29.95 4.81
C GLY A 286 9.40 -28.52 5.31
N ASN A 287 10.02 -27.59 4.60
CA ASN A 287 9.97 -26.15 4.85
C ASN A 287 10.24 -25.43 3.51
N PRO A 288 9.20 -25.07 2.74
CA PRO A 288 9.36 -24.29 1.53
C PRO A 288 9.97 -22.93 1.88
N ARG A 289 10.96 -22.50 1.10
CA ARG A 289 11.74 -21.29 1.39
C ARG A 289 11.81 -20.34 0.20
N ILE A 290 11.81 -19.05 0.52
CA ILE A 290 12.24 -18.00 -0.39
C ILE A 290 13.34 -17.17 0.28
N ILE A 291 14.43 -16.95 -0.44
CA ILE A 291 15.54 -16.10 -0.03
C ILE A 291 15.67 -14.99 -1.08
N VAL A 292 15.56 -13.74 -0.65
CA VAL A 292 15.73 -12.56 -1.50
C VAL A 292 16.93 -11.78 -1.00
N ASP A 293 17.85 -11.51 -1.92
CA ASP A 293 19.09 -10.78 -1.70
C ASP A 293 19.24 -9.71 -2.81
N ASN A 294 18.79 -8.49 -2.49
CA ASN A 294 18.78 -7.34 -3.39
C ASN A 294 18.09 -7.62 -4.73
N ALA A 295 16.78 -7.84 -4.70
CA ALA A 295 15.99 -8.10 -5.91
C ALA A 295 14.88 -7.05 -6.09
N THR A 296 14.39 -6.94 -7.32
CA THR A 296 13.19 -6.18 -7.68
C THR A 296 12.14 -7.14 -8.19
N ILE A 297 10.90 -7.01 -7.70
CA ILE A 297 9.74 -7.73 -8.25
C ILE A 297 8.79 -6.71 -8.88
N ASN A 298 8.47 -6.93 -10.16
CA ASN A 298 7.55 -6.12 -10.94
C ASN A 298 6.32 -6.95 -11.34
N ALA A 299 5.14 -6.36 -11.21
CA ALA A 299 3.86 -6.96 -11.57
C ALA A 299 3.37 -6.48 -12.96
N GLY A 300 4.27 -5.95 -13.80
CA GLY A 300 4.01 -5.45 -15.14
C GLY A 300 3.38 -4.04 -15.21
N ASN A 301 2.66 -3.60 -14.18
CA ASN A 301 1.99 -2.29 -14.16
C ASN A 301 1.84 -1.72 -12.74
N HIS A 302 2.00 -0.39 -12.60
CA HIS A 302 1.97 0.35 -11.33
C HIS A 302 0.67 0.27 -10.52
N TRP A 303 -0.40 -0.29 -11.07
CA TRP A 303 -1.63 -0.55 -10.31
C TRP A 303 -1.78 -2.00 -9.86
N TYR A 304 -1.02 -2.95 -10.41
CA TYR A 304 -1.28 -4.36 -10.14
C TYR A 304 -0.70 -4.82 -8.81
N PHE A 305 -1.50 -5.67 -8.13
CA PHE A 305 -1.08 -6.36 -6.93
C PHE A 305 -0.45 -7.69 -7.31
N LEU A 306 0.63 -8.05 -6.61
CA LEU A 306 1.24 -9.37 -6.64
C LEU A 306 1.42 -9.85 -5.21
N ASN A 307 0.97 -11.07 -4.92
CA ASN A 307 1.10 -11.66 -3.60
C ASN A 307 2.33 -12.58 -3.53
N ILE A 308 3.02 -12.51 -2.40
CA ILE A 308 3.94 -13.53 -1.91
C ILE A 308 3.28 -14.19 -0.71
N GLU A 309 2.87 -15.44 -0.86
CA GLU A 309 2.01 -16.14 0.10
C GLU A 309 2.78 -17.30 0.75
N LEU A 310 2.78 -17.35 2.09
CA LEU A 310 3.46 -18.36 2.88
C LEU A 310 2.44 -19.15 3.71
N TYR A 311 2.35 -20.45 3.43
CA TYR A 311 1.47 -21.39 4.10
C TYR A 311 2.26 -22.51 4.79
N GLU A 312 1.60 -23.19 5.73
CA GLU A 312 2.05 -24.45 6.32
C GLU A 312 3.51 -24.46 6.79
N ASN A 313 3.94 -23.53 7.65
CA ASN A 313 5.32 -23.45 8.16
C ASN A 313 6.38 -23.13 7.06
N SER A 314 6.02 -22.35 6.05
CA SER A 314 6.96 -21.81 5.06
C SER A 314 7.84 -20.70 5.65
N THR A 315 8.97 -20.39 5.02
CA THR A 315 9.91 -19.38 5.51
C THR A 315 10.38 -18.42 4.42
N ALA A 316 10.41 -17.12 4.73
CA ALA A 316 10.99 -16.09 3.89
C ALA A 316 12.18 -15.39 4.59
N GLN A 317 13.24 -15.14 3.84
CA GLN A 317 14.30 -14.22 4.20
C GLN A 317 14.40 -13.18 3.09
N MET A 318 14.11 -11.92 3.38
CA MET A 318 14.01 -10.87 2.36
C MET A 318 14.86 -9.69 2.76
N ASN A 319 16.01 -9.54 2.11
CA ASN A 319 16.91 -8.41 2.29
C ASN A 319 17.01 -7.62 1.00
N GLY A 320 16.69 -6.32 1.05
CA GLY A 320 16.82 -5.46 -0.13
C GLY A 320 15.77 -5.71 -1.22
N LEU A 321 14.59 -6.25 -0.88
CA LEU A 321 13.52 -6.40 -1.87
C LEU A 321 12.92 -5.02 -2.19
N LYS A 322 12.89 -4.69 -3.48
CA LYS A 322 12.25 -3.48 -4.00
C LYS A 322 11.03 -3.84 -4.84
N GLN A 323 10.10 -2.90 -4.90
CA GLN A 323 8.97 -2.93 -5.82
C GLN A 323 9.16 -1.80 -6.84
N GLU A 324 9.03 -2.12 -8.12
CA GLU A 324 9.06 -1.15 -9.20
C GLU A 324 7.77 -1.28 -9.99
N ASN A 325 7.01 -0.18 -10.07
CA ASN A 325 5.73 -0.16 -10.76
C ASN A 325 4.83 -1.34 -10.36
N SER A 326 4.77 -1.68 -9.07
CA SER A 326 3.98 -2.79 -8.57
C SER A 326 3.61 -2.58 -7.10
N PHE A 327 2.57 -3.29 -6.67
CA PHE A 327 2.16 -3.35 -5.28
C PHE A 327 2.35 -4.75 -4.72
N ILE A 328 3.49 -4.97 -4.06
CA ILE A 328 3.83 -6.29 -3.51
C ILE A 328 3.20 -6.46 -2.12
N GLN A 329 2.49 -7.56 -1.93
CA GLN A 329 1.92 -7.96 -0.65
C GLN A 329 2.58 -9.23 -0.14
N LEU A 330 3.02 -9.22 1.12
CA LEU A 330 3.53 -10.42 1.80
C LEU A 330 2.46 -10.95 2.76
N VAL A 331 2.05 -12.21 2.59
CA VAL A 331 1.00 -12.84 3.41
C VAL A 331 1.56 -14.08 4.09
N LEU A 332 1.51 -14.11 5.42
CA LEU A 332 1.94 -15.25 6.23
C LEU A 332 0.74 -15.87 6.94
N MET A 333 0.58 -17.18 6.79
CA MET A 333 -0.43 -18.01 7.46
C MET A 333 0.20 -19.26 8.07
N ASP A 334 -0.57 -20.02 8.86
CA ASP A 334 -0.22 -21.37 9.34
C ASP A 334 1.22 -21.54 9.87
N TYR A 335 1.59 -20.81 10.93
CA TYR A 335 2.93 -20.89 11.55
C TYR A 335 4.11 -20.47 10.65
N SER A 336 3.86 -19.90 9.47
CA SER A 336 4.92 -19.44 8.58
C SER A 336 5.74 -18.30 9.20
N SER A 337 6.97 -18.11 8.75
CA SER A 337 7.84 -17.05 9.26
C SER A 337 8.51 -16.23 8.17
N ALA A 338 8.75 -14.94 8.44
CA ALA A 338 9.53 -14.08 7.56
C ALA A 338 10.49 -13.18 8.33
N ASN A 339 11.67 -12.93 7.75
CA ASN A 339 12.58 -11.87 8.16
C ASN A 339 12.73 -10.88 7.00
N VAL A 340 12.37 -9.62 7.22
CA VAL A 340 12.28 -8.57 6.20
C VAL A 340 13.18 -7.40 6.59
N THR A 341 14.26 -7.19 5.85
CA THR A 341 15.23 -6.13 6.09
C THR A 341 15.49 -5.27 4.87
N ASN A 342 15.68 -3.95 5.05
CA ASN A 342 16.03 -3.03 3.97
C ASN A 342 15.10 -3.13 2.74
N SER A 343 13.80 -3.38 2.96
CA SER A 343 12.87 -3.73 1.89
C SER A 343 11.65 -2.80 1.87
N ASP A 344 11.02 -2.72 0.70
CA ASP A 344 9.82 -1.93 0.46
C ASP A 344 8.64 -2.85 0.14
N PHE A 345 7.54 -2.71 0.89
CA PHE A 345 6.29 -3.45 0.63
C PHE A 345 5.10 -2.51 0.58
N LEU A 346 4.09 -2.81 -0.24
CA LEU A 346 2.80 -2.18 -0.04
C LEU A 346 2.17 -2.67 1.27
N LYS A 347 2.15 -3.99 1.48
CA LYS A 347 1.39 -4.61 2.56
C LYS A 347 2.10 -5.83 3.11
N ILE A 348 2.09 -6.00 4.44
CA ILE A 348 2.47 -7.24 5.11
C ILE A 348 1.31 -7.69 6.01
N CYS A 349 0.91 -8.95 5.86
CA CYS A 349 -0.15 -9.62 6.61
C CYS A 349 0.43 -10.80 7.40
N SER A 350 0.18 -10.88 8.70
CA SER A 350 0.62 -11.99 9.55
C SER A 350 -0.53 -12.55 10.39
N TYR A 351 -0.96 -13.76 10.05
CA TYR A 351 -2.09 -14.47 10.63
C TYR A 351 -1.71 -15.87 11.14
N GLU A 352 -2.61 -16.48 11.92
CA GLU A 352 -2.60 -17.91 12.27
C GLU A 352 -1.26 -18.42 12.83
N SER A 353 -0.82 -17.81 13.94
CA SER A 353 0.43 -18.15 14.62
C SER A 353 1.72 -17.94 13.80
N SER A 354 1.64 -17.22 12.67
CA SER A 354 2.84 -16.82 11.92
C SER A 354 3.72 -15.83 12.69
N SER A 355 4.96 -15.68 12.24
CA SER A 355 5.92 -14.74 12.83
C SER A 355 6.59 -13.87 11.77
N VAL A 356 6.70 -12.57 12.00
CA VAL A 356 7.46 -11.69 11.09
C VAL A 356 8.35 -10.72 11.85
N ASP A 357 9.62 -10.69 11.49
CA ASP A 357 10.61 -9.71 11.95
C ASP A 357 10.89 -8.72 10.82
N ILE A 358 10.78 -7.43 11.11
CA ILE A 358 10.90 -6.35 10.13
C ILE A 358 11.92 -5.34 10.65
N ALA A 359 12.93 -4.98 9.84
CA ALA A 359 13.87 -3.93 10.21
C ALA A 359 14.34 -3.05 9.04
N TYR A 360 14.57 -1.75 9.30
CA TYR A 360 15.15 -0.83 8.30
C TYR A 360 14.38 -0.77 6.97
N SER A 361 13.06 -0.95 7.05
CA SER A 361 12.18 -1.14 5.90
C SER A 361 11.11 -0.04 5.85
N LYS A 362 10.38 0.02 4.75
CA LYS A 362 9.20 0.88 4.60
C LYS A 362 8.00 0.05 4.11
N MET A 363 6.82 0.33 4.66
CA MET A 363 5.60 -0.27 4.14
C MET A 363 4.35 0.60 4.22
N GLY A 364 3.42 0.33 3.30
CA GLY A 364 2.10 0.96 3.29
C GLY A 364 1.19 0.47 4.41
N SER A 365 1.02 -0.83 4.57
CA SER A 365 0.16 -1.42 5.62
C SER A 365 0.81 -2.62 6.28
N LEU A 366 0.67 -2.70 7.61
CA LEU A 366 0.98 -3.88 8.40
C LEU A 366 -0.32 -4.38 9.04
N GLU A 367 -0.65 -5.64 8.86
CA GLU A 367 -1.85 -6.27 9.43
C GLU A 367 -1.45 -7.51 10.23
N THR A 368 -1.96 -7.61 11.46
CA THR A 368 -1.67 -8.74 12.34
C THR A 368 -2.95 -9.29 12.93
N GLY A 369 -3.08 -10.61 12.97
CA GLY A 369 -4.22 -11.29 13.58
C GLY A 369 -3.91 -12.69 14.06
N ILE A 370 -4.84 -13.28 14.81
CA ILE A 370 -4.86 -14.71 15.20
C ILE A 370 -3.49 -15.22 15.68
N GLN A 371 -3.09 -14.87 16.91
CA GLN A 371 -1.90 -15.42 17.58
C GLN A 371 -0.54 -15.18 16.88
N SER A 372 -0.46 -14.29 15.89
CA SER A 372 0.81 -13.97 15.23
C SER A 372 1.81 -13.23 16.13
N ASN A 373 3.09 -13.32 15.80
CA ASN A 373 4.19 -12.64 16.50
C ASN A 373 4.90 -11.68 15.55
N VAL A 374 4.89 -10.38 15.85
CA VAL A 374 5.44 -9.36 14.94
C VAL A 374 6.43 -8.47 15.69
N ASN A 375 7.66 -8.39 15.19
CA ASN A 375 8.66 -7.44 15.68
C ASN A 375 9.05 -6.47 14.57
N VAL A 376 9.07 -5.17 14.87
CA VAL A 376 9.34 -4.11 13.91
C VAL A 376 10.36 -3.16 14.52
N THR A 377 11.49 -2.91 13.84
CA THR A 377 12.57 -2.05 14.35
C THR A 377 13.08 -1.07 13.30
N SER A 378 13.14 0.22 13.61
CA SER A 378 13.69 1.23 12.67
C SER A 378 12.99 1.21 11.31
N THR A 379 11.66 1.10 11.33
CA THR A 379 10.82 0.95 10.14
C THR A 379 9.79 2.07 10.08
N GLU A 380 9.50 2.54 8.87
CA GLU A 380 8.36 3.40 8.61
C GLU A 380 7.16 2.54 8.18
N VAL A 381 6.10 2.56 8.99
CA VAL A 381 4.83 1.89 8.69
C VAL A 381 3.79 2.98 8.44
N HIS A 382 3.11 2.99 7.29
CA HIS A 382 2.10 4.02 7.06
C HIS A 382 0.82 3.74 7.88
N SER A 383 0.22 2.57 7.70
CA SER A 383 -0.93 2.10 8.49
C SER A 383 -0.61 0.80 9.22
N PHE A 384 -1.00 0.68 10.48
CA PHE A 384 -0.84 -0.54 11.26
C PHE A 384 -2.17 -0.97 11.88
N TYR A 385 -2.62 -2.18 11.54
CA TYR A 385 -3.85 -2.80 12.04
C TYR A 385 -3.51 -4.04 12.88
N ALA A 386 -3.94 -4.04 14.13
CA ALA A 386 -3.72 -5.15 15.04
C ALA A 386 -5.04 -5.72 15.55
N THR A 387 -5.21 -7.04 15.44
CA THR A 387 -6.41 -7.76 15.89
C THR A 387 -6.06 -9.11 16.50
N GLY A 388 -7.07 -9.81 17.04
CA GLY A 388 -6.92 -11.14 17.62
C GLY A 388 -6.01 -11.14 18.84
N ASN A 389 -5.33 -12.26 19.07
CA ASN A 389 -4.37 -12.43 20.16
C ASN A 389 -2.91 -12.28 19.69
N SER A 390 -2.66 -11.39 18.71
CA SER A 390 -1.30 -11.16 18.20
C SER A 390 -0.39 -10.55 19.27
N LYS A 391 0.92 -10.79 19.16
CA LYS A 391 1.96 -10.20 20.01
C LYS A 391 2.85 -9.33 19.14
N VAL A 392 2.84 -8.04 19.40
CA VAL A 392 3.47 -7.06 18.51
C VAL A 392 4.43 -6.20 19.30
N LYS A 393 5.66 -6.04 18.81
CA LYS A 393 6.67 -5.12 19.35
C LYS A 393 7.14 -4.19 18.25
N LEU A 394 6.92 -2.88 18.42
CA LEU A 394 7.49 -1.85 17.55
C LEU A 394 8.52 -1.06 18.34
N GLN A 395 9.71 -0.88 17.78
CA GLN A 395 10.80 -0.16 18.41
C GLN A 395 11.47 0.82 17.42
N ASP A 396 11.74 2.04 17.86
CA ASP A 396 12.49 3.05 17.11
C ASP A 396 11.91 3.29 15.70
N SER A 397 10.58 3.20 15.57
CA SER A 397 9.83 3.19 14.31
C SER A 397 8.81 4.33 14.24
N SER A 398 8.14 4.49 13.10
CA SER A 398 7.05 5.45 12.94
C SER A 398 5.80 4.78 12.35
N ILE A 399 4.64 5.20 12.84
CA ILE A 399 3.33 4.94 12.25
C ILE A 399 2.83 6.27 11.69
N THR A 400 2.99 6.48 10.39
CA THR A 400 2.87 7.82 9.78
C THR A 400 1.44 8.24 9.46
N TYR A 401 0.50 7.29 9.39
CA TYR A 401 -0.91 7.59 9.20
C TYR A 401 -1.76 7.09 10.37
N LEU A 402 -1.83 5.79 10.63
CA LEU A 402 -2.83 5.25 11.56
C LEU A 402 -2.36 4.00 12.30
N LEU A 403 -2.52 3.99 13.63
CA LEU A 403 -2.52 2.78 14.45
C LEU A 403 -3.96 2.42 14.82
N GLU A 404 -4.46 1.31 14.29
CA GLU A 404 -5.78 0.77 14.59
C GLU A 404 -5.70 -0.52 15.40
N ILE A 405 -6.42 -0.55 16.52
CA ILE A 405 -6.46 -1.69 17.43
C ILE A 405 -7.89 -2.23 17.49
N TYR A 406 -8.08 -3.46 17.05
CA TYR A 406 -9.34 -4.18 17.16
C TYR A 406 -9.30 -5.19 18.32
N SER A 407 -10.25 -5.07 19.24
CA SER A 407 -10.38 -5.98 20.37
C SER A 407 -11.84 -6.33 20.68
N SER A 408 -12.02 -7.42 21.42
CA SER A 408 -13.26 -7.83 22.07
C SER A 408 -12.96 -8.09 23.54
N THR A 409 -13.35 -7.17 24.41
CA THR A 409 -12.87 -7.13 25.80
C THR A 409 -14.02 -6.98 26.78
N ARG A 410 -13.84 -7.46 28.01
CA ARG A 410 -14.80 -7.20 29.08
C ARG A 410 -14.67 -5.79 29.61
N GLN A 411 -13.43 -5.31 29.75
CA GLN A 411 -13.15 -3.97 30.22
C GLN A 411 -11.91 -3.40 29.54
N THR A 412 -11.97 -2.13 29.14
CA THR A 412 -10.83 -1.38 28.61
C THR A 412 -10.89 0.06 29.12
N LEU A 413 -9.75 0.62 29.53
CA LEU A 413 -9.62 2.00 30.03
C LEU A 413 -8.57 2.73 29.19
N ILE A 414 -8.95 3.66 28.33
CA ILE A 414 -8.03 4.44 27.48
C ILE A 414 -7.88 5.85 28.04
N ASP A 415 -6.65 6.27 28.30
CA ASP A 415 -6.32 7.56 28.90
C ASP A 415 -5.30 8.33 28.06
N ASN A 416 -5.58 9.61 27.80
CA ASN A 416 -4.61 10.60 27.30
C ASN A 416 -3.84 10.12 26.06
N VAL A 417 -4.52 9.37 25.19
CA VAL A 417 -3.97 8.89 23.93
C VAL A 417 -4.13 9.98 22.87
N LYS A 418 -3.02 10.45 22.32
CA LYS A 418 -2.98 11.49 21.28
C LYS A 418 -1.77 11.34 20.37
N PRO A 419 -1.76 11.95 19.17
CA PRO A 419 -0.62 11.93 18.27
C PRO A 419 0.67 12.40 18.95
N CYS A 420 1.68 11.54 19.04
CA CYS A 420 2.98 11.85 19.65
C CYS A 420 4.01 10.73 19.42
N THR A 421 5.26 10.99 19.81
CA THR A 421 6.26 9.94 20.03
C THR A 421 6.12 9.37 21.44
N VAL A 422 5.85 8.07 21.55
CA VAL A 422 5.75 7.36 22.82
C VAL A 422 7.07 6.68 23.15
N ALA A 423 7.65 6.98 24.31
CA ALA A 423 8.88 6.33 24.78
C ALA A 423 8.63 4.86 25.14
N TYR A 424 7.50 4.58 25.80
CA TYR A 424 6.99 3.24 26.06
C TYR A 424 5.46 3.30 26.14
N TRP A 425 4.79 2.36 25.50
CA TRP A 425 3.35 2.15 25.65
C TRP A 425 3.02 0.69 25.35
N ASN A 426 2.14 0.08 26.14
CA ASN A 426 1.64 -1.27 25.92
C ASN A 426 0.12 -1.28 26.04
N TYR A 427 -0.59 -1.80 25.04
CA TYR A 427 -2.06 -1.75 25.01
C TYR A 427 -2.69 -2.43 26.23
N LEU A 428 -2.27 -3.65 26.56
CA LEU A 428 -2.86 -4.40 27.66
C LEU A 428 -2.60 -3.75 29.03
N GLN A 429 -1.38 -3.22 29.24
CA GLN A 429 -0.96 -2.61 30.50
C GLN A 429 -1.49 -1.18 30.64
N ASN A 430 -1.18 -0.31 29.68
CA ASN A 430 -1.53 1.10 29.74
C ASN A 430 -3.01 1.35 29.54
N CYS A 431 -3.73 0.45 28.85
CA CYS A 431 -5.19 0.55 28.73
C CYS A 431 -5.98 -0.36 29.70
N SER A 432 -5.31 -0.94 30.71
CA SER A 432 -5.93 -1.82 31.73
C SER A 432 -6.91 -2.84 31.14
N VAL A 433 -6.52 -3.49 30.04
CA VAL A 433 -7.42 -4.34 29.26
C VAL A 433 -7.67 -5.66 29.99
N ILE A 434 -8.94 -6.01 30.17
CA ILE A 434 -9.38 -7.29 30.72
C ILE A 434 -10.09 -8.09 29.62
N VAL A 435 -9.48 -9.22 29.26
CA VAL A 435 -10.04 -10.17 28.29
C VAL A 435 -10.76 -11.28 29.05
N ASP A 436 -12.06 -11.45 28.80
CA ASP A 436 -12.89 -12.51 29.37
C ASP A 436 -13.82 -13.03 28.26
N GLY A 437 -13.45 -14.17 27.65
CA GLY A 437 -14.19 -14.76 26.53
C GLY A 437 -14.02 -14.08 25.15
N GLY A 438 -13.13 -13.08 25.04
CA GLY A 438 -12.85 -12.35 23.79
C GLY A 438 -11.38 -12.42 23.35
N PHE A 439 -10.88 -11.34 22.75
CA PHE A 439 -9.49 -11.23 22.29
C PHE A 439 -8.96 -9.79 22.40
N ALA A 440 -7.66 -9.64 22.58
CA ALA A 440 -6.98 -8.35 22.50
C ALA A 440 -5.51 -8.54 22.08
N PRO A 441 -5.00 -7.76 21.12
CA PRO A 441 -3.61 -7.87 20.72
C PRO A 441 -2.69 -7.31 21.81
N ASN A 442 -1.55 -7.95 22.05
CA ASN A 442 -0.53 -7.46 22.96
C ASN A 442 0.50 -6.61 22.21
N ILE A 443 0.20 -5.32 22.06
CA ILE A 443 1.03 -4.36 21.33
C ILE A 443 1.93 -3.62 22.31
N THR A 444 3.24 -3.63 22.06
CA THR A 444 4.25 -2.86 22.80
C THR A 444 4.97 -1.91 21.85
N LEU A 445 4.99 -0.63 22.19
CA LEU A 445 5.67 0.44 21.45
C LEU A 445 6.84 0.96 22.29
N ARG A 446 8.00 1.17 21.68
CA ARG A 446 9.19 1.76 22.29
C ARG A 446 9.82 2.80 21.37
N ASN A 447 9.84 4.06 21.77
CA ASN A 447 10.29 5.18 20.93
C ASN A 447 9.60 5.20 19.56
N VAL A 448 8.28 5.04 19.55
CA VAL A 448 7.49 4.99 18.31
C VAL A 448 6.71 6.27 18.14
N TYR A 449 6.79 6.91 16.97
CA TYR A 449 5.87 7.99 16.61
C TYR A 449 4.54 7.41 16.12
N VAL A 450 3.41 7.88 16.66
CA VAL A 450 2.08 7.49 16.21
C VAL A 450 1.32 8.73 15.76
N ALA A 451 1.04 8.83 14.46
CA ALA A 451 0.37 9.98 13.87
C ALA A 451 -1.12 10.05 14.24
N ASN A 452 -1.82 8.92 14.25
CA ASN A 452 -3.23 8.85 14.65
C ASN A 452 -3.54 7.53 15.34
N TRP A 453 -4.49 7.60 16.27
CA TRP A 453 -4.99 6.45 17.04
C TRP A 453 -6.41 6.11 16.63
N SER A 454 -6.67 4.82 16.42
CA SER A 454 -7.98 4.25 16.13
C SER A 454 -8.23 3.04 17.03
N PHE A 455 -9.46 2.96 17.54
CA PHE A 455 -9.90 1.83 18.33
C PHE A 455 -11.19 1.25 17.76
N LYS A 456 -11.20 -0.07 17.60
CA LYS A 456 -12.35 -0.86 17.18
C LYS A 456 -12.70 -1.85 18.28
N PHE A 457 -13.97 -1.92 18.66
CA PHE A 457 -14.47 -2.82 19.68
C PHE A 457 -15.62 -3.68 19.15
N GLY A 458 -15.50 -4.99 19.29
CA GLY A 458 -16.53 -5.97 18.93
C GLY A 458 -17.05 -6.65 20.20
N ASP A 459 -18.36 -6.56 20.45
CA ASP A 459 -19.01 -7.14 21.63
C ASP A 459 -18.31 -6.84 22.97
N SER A 460 -17.74 -5.63 23.11
CA SER A 460 -17.02 -5.24 24.32
C SER A 460 -17.95 -4.69 25.39
N GLN A 461 -17.84 -5.19 26.63
CA GLN A 461 -18.86 -4.92 27.66
C GLN A 461 -18.71 -3.57 28.35
N HIS A 462 -17.49 -3.03 28.47
CA HIS A 462 -17.26 -1.78 29.19
C HIS A 462 -15.95 -1.09 28.78
N THR A 463 -16.02 -0.23 27.77
CA THR A 463 -14.88 0.62 27.38
C THR A 463 -15.03 2.02 27.96
N ILE A 464 -14.02 2.53 28.64
CA ILE A 464 -13.95 3.92 29.12
C ILE A 464 -12.81 4.61 28.39
N ILE A 465 -13.04 5.79 27.83
CA ILE A 465 -12.04 6.61 27.14
C ILE A 465 -12.08 8.01 27.73
N TYR A 466 -10.95 8.57 28.10
CA TYR A 466 -10.89 9.94 28.61
C TYR A 466 -9.69 10.73 28.11
N SER A 467 -9.88 12.05 28.01
CA SER A 467 -8.85 13.05 27.69
C SER A 467 -8.00 12.72 26.45
N SER A 468 -8.61 12.08 25.44
CA SER A 468 -7.91 11.51 24.28
C SER A 468 -8.21 12.26 22.97
N LYS A 469 -7.37 12.03 21.95
CA LYS A 469 -7.58 12.51 20.57
C LYS A 469 -7.48 11.31 19.62
N LEU A 470 -8.64 10.86 19.16
CA LEU A 470 -8.78 9.69 18.29
C LEU A 470 -9.15 10.11 16.88
N ARG A 471 -8.57 9.44 15.89
CA ARG A 471 -9.02 9.54 14.51
C ARG A 471 -10.32 8.78 14.36
N TRP A 472 -10.36 7.52 14.79
CA TRP A 472 -11.54 6.67 14.67
C TRP A 472 -11.89 5.96 15.98
N LEU A 473 -13.18 5.89 16.28
CA LEU A 473 -13.74 5.01 17.30
C LEU A 473 -14.88 4.22 16.68
N ARG A 474 -14.76 2.89 16.63
CA ARG A 474 -15.78 2.02 16.04
C ARG A 474 -16.29 1.00 17.04
N LEU A 475 -17.61 0.91 17.21
CA LEU A 475 -18.29 -0.05 18.09
C LEU A 475 -19.17 -0.98 17.25
N TYR A 476 -18.96 -2.29 17.39
CA TYR A 476 -19.72 -3.33 16.69
C TYR A 476 -20.48 -4.22 17.66
N GLY A 477 -21.54 -4.87 17.16
CA GLY A 477 -22.31 -5.87 17.89
C GLY A 477 -23.06 -5.26 19.07
N SER A 478 -22.75 -5.74 20.27
CA SER A 478 -23.35 -5.31 21.55
C SER A 478 -22.44 -4.44 22.40
N SER A 479 -21.44 -3.80 21.79
CA SER A 479 -20.41 -3.05 22.52
C SER A 479 -20.96 -1.85 23.31
N LEU A 480 -20.42 -1.61 24.51
CA LEU A 480 -20.74 -0.47 25.38
C LEU A 480 -19.49 0.36 25.67
N ALA A 481 -19.56 1.67 25.42
CA ALA A 481 -18.48 2.60 25.73
C ALA A 481 -18.96 3.87 26.44
N SER A 482 -18.07 4.48 27.23
CA SER A 482 -18.21 5.81 27.83
C SER A 482 -16.98 6.65 27.48
N VAL A 483 -17.19 7.88 27.03
CA VAL A 483 -16.16 8.77 26.50
C VAL A 483 -16.26 10.12 27.22
N PHE A 484 -15.13 10.61 27.73
CA PHE A 484 -15.06 11.84 28.52
C PHE A 484 -13.96 12.77 27.96
N GLU A 485 -14.22 14.07 27.83
CA GLU A 485 -13.20 15.06 27.44
C GLU A 485 -12.36 14.67 26.22
N THR A 486 -12.96 13.98 25.25
CA THR A 486 -12.23 13.34 24.15
C THR A 486 -12.64 13.97 22.82
N TYR A 487 -11.66 14.13 21.93
CA TYR A 487 -11.89 14.52 20.54
C TYR A 487 -11.83 13.28 19.65
N ILE A 488 -12.90 13.01 18.91
CA ILE A 488 -13.00 11.89 17.96
C ILE A 488 -13.26 12.47 16.57
N THR A 489 -12.44 12.14 15.58
CA THR A 489 -12.75 12.59 14.21
C THR A 489 -13.93 11.83 13.62
N THR A 490 -13.89 10.50 13.51
CA THR A 490 -15.06 9.72 13.05
C THR A 490 -15.48 8.71 14.10
N LEU A 491 -16.76 8.74 14.43
CA LEU A 491 -17.40 7.81 15.35
C LEU A 491 -18.39 6.93 14.59
N GLU A 492 -18.20 5.61 14.65
CA GLU A 492 -19.07 4.66 13.98
C GLU A 492 -19.65 3.66 14.99
N LEU A 493 -20.98 3.54 15.03
CA LEU A 493 -21.68 2.53 15.82
C LEU A 493 -22.52 1.62 14.92
N TYR A 494 -22.36 0.31 15.10
CA TYR A 494 -23.09 -0.73 14.38
C TYR A 494 -23.81 -1.67 15.35
N GLY A 495 -24.84 -2.36 14.85
CA GLY A 495 -25.59 -3.35 15.62
C GLY A 495 -26.41 -2.70 16.72
N SER A 496 -26.25 -3.18 17.95
CA SER A 496 -26.93 -2.71 19.17
C SER A 496 -26.00 -1.97 20.13
N SER A 497 -24.87 -1.46 19.62
CA SER A 497 -23.84 -0.81 20.41
C SER A 497 -24.33 0.49 21.05
N ARG A 498 -23.73 0.85 22.18
CA ARG A 498 -24.12 2.01 22.99
C ARG A 498 -22.91 2.84 23.39
N LEU A 499 -23.05 4.16 23.31
CA LEU A 499 -22.02 5.10 23.70
C LEU A 499 -22.61 6.18 24.62
N ASN A 500 -21.95 6.45 25.74
CA ASN A 500 -22.17 7.67 26.51
C ASN A 500 -21.00 8.62 26.25
N ALA A 501 -21.25 9.79 25.68
CA ALA A 501 -20.24 10.83 25.46
C ALA A 501 -20.50 12.01 26.39
N THR A 502 -19.48 12.47 27.11
CA THR A 502 -19.57 13.60 28.04
C THR A 502 -18.41 14.55 27.81
N ASP A 503 -18.69 15.85 27.73
CA ASP A 503 -17.68 16.90 27.52
C ASP A 503 -16.75 16.64 26.32
N SER A 504 -17.29 15.97 25.29
CA SER A 504 -16.52 15.44 24.17
C SER A 504 -16.87 16.12 22.86
N LYS A 505 -15.99 15.99 21.88
CA LYS A 505 -16.21 16.51 20.53
C LYS A 505 -16.09 15.39 19.54
N VAL A 506 -17.09 15.27 18.67
CA VAL A 506 -17.09 14.33 17.56
C VAL A 506 -17.23 15.12 16.27
N HIS A 507 -16.41 14.85 15.26
CA HIS A 507 -16.54 15.57 13.99
C HIS A 507 -17.61 14.91 13.11
N ASP A 508 -17.43 13.62 12.78
CA ASP A 508 -18.34 12.82 11.95
C ASP A 508 -18.98 11.68 12.77
N VAL A 509 -20.27 11.43 12.56
CA VAL A 509 -21.03 10.40 13.26
C VAL A 509 -21.77 9.51 12.26
N ILE A 510 -21.53 8.20 12.31
CA ILE A 510 -22.23 7.20 11.48
C ILE A 510 -22.87 6.15 12.39
N LEU A 511 -24.20 6.05 12.38
CA LEU A 511 -24.94 5.08 13.20
C LEU A 511 -25.81 4.15 12.36
N ARG A 512 -25.75 2.85 12.64
CA ARG A 512 -26.55 1.82 11.96
C ARG A 512 -27.19 0.86 12.96
N GLY A 513 -28.22 0.14 12.53
CA GLY A 513 -28.93 -0.85 13.35
C GLY A 513 -29.80 -0.23 14.44
N SER A 514 -29.62 -0.67 15.69
CA SER A 514 -30.30 -0.15 16.89
C SER A 514 -29.31 0.51 17.86
N SER A 515 -28.23 1.07 17.33
CA SER A 515 -27.19 1.73 18.12
C SER A 515 -27.67 3.03 18.76
N ILE A 516 -27.13 3.34 19.94
CA ILE A 516 -27.57 4.50 20.74
C ILE A 516 -26.38 5.32 21.21
N ILE A 517 -26.44 6.63 21.02
CA ILE A 517 -25.54 7.59 21.65
C ILE A 517 -26.31 8.42 22.69
N TRP A 518 -25.77 8.51 23.90
CA TRP A 518 -26.15 9.51 24.90
C TRP A 518 -25.04 10.55 24.99
N SER A 519 -25.28 11.74 24.44
CA SER A 519 -24.36 12.88 24.49
C SER A 519 -24.74 13.79 25.66
N VAL A 520 -23.78 14.22 26.47
CA VAL A 520 -23.91 15.23 27.52
C VAL A 520 -22.84 16.29 27.29
N ASN A 521 -23.25 17.53 27.05
CA ASN A 521 -22.31 18.62 26.75
C ASN A 521 -21.27 18.23 25.68
N SER A 522 -21.72 17.52 24.65
CA SER A 522 -20.84 17.05 23.57
C SER A 522 -21.41 17.47 22.22
N SER A 523 -20.54 17.92 21.33
CA SER A 523 -20.92 18.47 20.03
C SER A 523 -20.56 17.53 18.87
N ALA A 524 -21.40 17.51 17.85
CA ALA A 524 -21.09 16.98 16.51
C ALA A 524 -20.86 18.16 15.55
N GLU A 525 -19.73 18.21 14.84
CA GLU A 525 -19.32 19.40 14.06
C GLU A 525 -19.71 19.37 12.56
N ALA A 526 -19.77 18.20 11.93
CA ALA A 526 -19.94 18.08 10.49
C ALA A 526 -21.10 17.16 10.09
N ASP A 527 -20.80 15.94 9.65
CA ASP A 527 -21.76 15.04 9.02
C ASP A 527 -22.29 14.00 10.02
N THR A 528 -23.62 13.91 10.10
CA THR A 528 -24.31 12.91 10.92
C THR A 528 -25.18 12.04 10.02
N GLU A 529 -24.76 10.79 9.82
CA GLU A 529 -25.48 9.78 9.06
C GLU A 529 -26.12 8.77 10.03
N ILE A 530 -27.46 8.78 10.11
CA ILE A 530 -28.21 7.87 10.96
C ILE A 530 -29.11 6.98 10.11
N TYR A 531 -28.92 5.68 10.25
CA TYR A 531 -29.68 4.66 9.55
C TYR A 531 -30.52 3.83 10.52
N ASP A 532 -31.54 3.15 9.98
CA ASP A 532 -32.37 2.18 10.70
C ASP A 532 -33.06 2.75 11.96
N GLN A 533 -32.88 2.10 13.11
CA GLN A 533 -33.45 2.48 14.42
C GLN A 533 -32.43 3.20 15.31
N ALA A 534 -31.27 3.57 14.76
CA ALA A 534 -30.24 4.21 15.55
C ALA A 534 -30.67 5.61 16.02
N THR A 535 -30.24 6.00 17.22
CA THR A 535 -30.71 7.22 17.88
C THR A 535 -29.61 7.91 18.67
N ILE A 536 -29.57 9.24 18.60
CA ILE A 536 -28.74 10.12 19.43
C ILE A 536 -29.66 10.88 20.39
N TYR A 537 -29.36 10.80 21.68
CA TYR A 537 -29.95 11.63 22.73
C TYR A 537 -28.93 12.72 23.09
N ALA A 538 -29.20 13.96 22.69
CA ALA A 538 -28.33 15.10 23.00
C ALA A 538 -28.84 15.83 24.23
N ASN A 539 -28.00 15.85 25.27
CA ASN A 539 -28.28 16.45 26.55
C ASN A 539 -27.26 17.56 26.84
N TRP A 540 -27.69 18.56 27.61
CA TRP A 540 -26.84 19.67 28.05
C TRP A 540 -26.92 19.86 29.55
N TYR A 541 -25.94 20.57 30.09
CA TYR A 541 -26.00 21.01 31.48
C TYR A 541 -26.93 22.21 31.61
N LEU A 542 -27.85 22.11 32.56
CA LEU A 542 -28.69 23.19 33.02
C LEU A 542 -28.31 23.51 34.47
N ASP A 543 -27.65 24.65 34.67
CA ASP A 543 -27.34 25.16 36.00
C ASP A 543 -28.51 26.01 36.50
N VAL A 544 -29.23 25.52 37.50
CA VAL A 544 -30.38 26.21 38.09
C VAL A 544 -29.98 26.87 39.40
N TYR A 545 -30.10 28.19 39.43
CA TYR A 545 -29.94 29.01 40.62
C TYR A 545 -31.30 29.34 41.24
N VAL A 546 -31.54 28.92 42.47
CA VAL A 546 -32.79 29.22 43.19
C VAL A 546 -32.52 30.29 44.23
N LYS A 547 -33.29 31.37 44.16
CA LYS A 547 -33.21 32.48 45.12
C LYS A 547 -34.58 32.86 45.66
N ASP A 548 -34.57 33.45 46.85
CA ASP A 548 -35.77 33.98 47.47
C ASP A 548 -36.14 35.37 46.89
N SER A 549 -37.22 35.97 47.39
CA SER A 549 -37.74 37.25 46.89
C SER A 549 -36.81 38.46 47.12
N ILE A 550 -35.84 38.36 48.03
CA ILE A 550 -34.83 39.41 48.29
C ILE A 550 -33.46 39.07 47.69
N GLY A 551 -33.34 37.94 47.01
CA GLY A 551 -32.14 37.52 46.27
C GLY A 551 -31.16 36.66 47.06
N GLN A 552 -31.52 36.16 48.25
CA GLN A 552 -30.72 35.18 48.98
C GLN A 552 -30.85 33.81 48.31
N TYR A 553 -29.77 33.02 48.31
CA TYR A 553 -29.78 31.67 47.75
C TYR A 553 -30.60 30.72 48.60
N VAL A 554 -31.35 29.81 47.95
CA VAL A 554 -32.20 28.83 48.63
C VAL A 554 -31.54 27.45 48.61
N PRO A 555 -30.95 26.98 49.72
CA PRO A 555 -30.39 25.63 49.79
C PRO A 555 -31.50 24.57 49.86
N ASP A 556 -31.19 23.35 49.42
CA ASP A 556 -32.08 22.18 49.48
C ASP A 556 -33.44 22.34 48.77
N ALA A 557 -33.57 23.33 47.88
CA ALA A 557 -34.75 23.48 47.03
C ALA A 557 -34.82 22.35 46.00
N ASN A 558 -35.98 21.70 45.90
CA ASN A 558 -36.24 20.67 44.90
C ASN A 558 -36.45 21.32 43.54
N VAL A 559 -35.62 20.96 42.57
CA VAL A 559 -35.74 21.43 41.19
C VAL A 559 -36.21 20.27 40.30
N THR A 560 -37.23 20.52 39.50
CA THR A 560 -37.79 19.58 38.51
C THR A 560 -37.84 20.25 37.14
N VAL A 561 -37.38 19.55 36.11
CA VAL A 561 -37.39 20.02 34.71
C VAL A 561 -38.35 19.14 33.91
N LYS A 562 -39.29 19.77 33.19
CA LYS A 562 -40.28 19.09 32.34
C LYS A 562 -40.17 19.55 30.89
N CYS A 563 -40.32 18.62 29.95
CA CYS A 563 -40.54 18.94 28.53
C CYS A 563 -41.92 19.56 28.30
N ALA A 564 -42.16 20.04 27.07
CA ALA A 564 -43.43 20.64 26.67
C ALA A 564 -44.65 19.70 26.81
N ASP A 565 -44.44 18.39 26.74
CA ASP A 565 -45.47 17.35 26.96
C ASP A 565 -45.75 17.06 28.45
N GLY A 566 -45.01 17.71 29.36
CA GLY A 566 -45.09 17.52 30.81
C GLY A 566 -44.21 16.39 31.36
N THR A 567 -43.50 15.65 30.50
CA THR A 567 -42.58 14.58 30.90
C THR A 567 -41.40 15.15 31.69
N ILE A 568 -41.09 14.58 32.85
CA ILE A 568 -39.95 15.00 33.66
C ILE A 568 -38.66 14.49 33.01
N THR A 569 -37.76 15.40 32.64
CA THR A 569 -36.44 15.07 32.05
C THR A 569 -35.31 15.05 33.06
N ALA A 570 -35.38 15.88 34.09
CA ALA A 570 -34.36 15.94 35.14
C ALA A 570 -34.95 16.41 36.48
N ARG A 571 -34.29 16.05 37.58
CA ARG A 571 -34.59 16.55 38.92
C ARG A 571 -33.35 16.54 39.81
N GLY A 572 -33.29 17.45 40.77
CA GLY A 572 -32.21 17.52 41.75
C GLY A 572 -32.54 18.47 42.90
N GLN A 573 -31.58 18.68 43.79
CA GLN A 573 -31.69 19.62 44.90
C GLN A 573 -30.56 20.63 44.86
N THR A 574 -30.86 21.87 45.22
CA THR A 574 -29.84 22.91 45.31
C THR A 574 -28.88 22.66 46.47
N ASN A 575 -27.60 22.95 46.25
CA ASN A 575 -26.57 22.91 47.28
C ASN A 575 -26.71 24.09 48.27
N MET A 576 -25.77 24.19 49.22
CA MET A 576 -25.74 25.27 50.22
C MET A 576 -25.64 26.70 49.64
N PHE A 577 -25.37 26.85 48.35
CA PHE A 577 -25.29 28.12 47.62
C PHE A 577 -26.47 28.33 46.67
N GLY A 578 -27.52 27.50 46.75
CA GLY A 578 -28.72 27.63 45.92
C GLY A 578 -28.57 27.14 44.49
N TRP A 579 -27.55 26.33 44.18
CA TRP A 579 -27.27 25.84 42.83
C TRP A 579 -27.49 24.34 42.68
N VAL A 580 -28.04 23.93 41.55
CA VAL A 580 -28.06 22.53 41.10
C VAL A 580 -27.71 22.46 39.62
N GLN A 581 -26.85 21.52 39.23
CA GLN A 581 -26.58 21.20 37.83
C GLN A 581 -27.39 19.96 37.45
N LEU A 582 -28.13 20.04 36.34
CA LEU A 582 -28.97 18.98 35.83
C LEU A 582 -28.58 18.62 34.39
N THR A 583 -28.66 17.35 34.02
CA THR A 583 -28.53 16.90 32.63
C THR A 583 -29.91 16.85 31.99
N VAL A 584 -30.15 17.68 30.99
CA VAL A 584 -31.47 17.85 30.37
C VAL A 584 -31.45 17.44 28.91
N LEU A 585 -32.38 16.58 28.51
CA LEU A 585 -32.55 16.16 27.12
C LEU A 585 -33.11 17.31 26.27
N SER A 586 -32.37 17.67 25.22
CA SER A 586 -32.69 18.79 24.34
C SER A 586 -33.11 18.35 22.93
N PHE A 587 -32.38 17.41 22.35
CA PHE A 587 -32.66 16.88 21.02
C PHE A 587 -32.63 15.35 21.01
N ILE A 588 -33.49 14.77 20.19
CA ILE A 588 -33.42 13.36 19.79
C ILE A 588 -33.18 13.35 18.29
N VAL A 589 -32.08 12.77 17.83
CA VAL A 589 -31.78 12.65 16.40
C VAL A 589 -31.87 11.19 16.01
N ASN A 590 -32.65 10.87 14.98
CA ASN A 590 -32.77 9.52 14.44
C ASN A 590 -32.78 9.55 12.90
N ALA A 591 -33.01 8.40 12.26
CA ALA A 591 -33.04 8.30 10.81
C ALA A 591 -34.12 9.16 10.11
N THR A 592 -35.15 9.63 10.83
CA THR A 592 -36.17 10.53 10.27
C THR A 592 -35.84 12.02 10.46
N GLY A 593 -34.72 12.34 11.11
CA GLY A 593 -34.28 13.71 11.39
C GLY A 593 -34.17 14.04 12.89
N GLY A 594 -33.88 15.31 13.18
CA GLY A 594 -33.79 15.83 14.54
C GLY A 594 -35.14 16.28 15.09
N HIS A 595 -35.45 15.88 16.32
CA HIS A 595 -36.66 16.24 17.06
C HIS A 595 -36.25 17.05 18.30
N TYR A 596 -36.43 18.36 18.19
CA TYR A 596 -36.23 19.28 19.30
C TYR A 596 -37.30 19.08 20.37
N GLN A 597 -36.90 19.00 21.64
CA GLN A 597 -37.80 18.72 22.76
C GLN A 597 -38.55 19.96 23.29
N GLY A 598 -38.29 21.13 22.70
CA GLY A 598 -38.94 22.38 23.09
C GLY A 598 -38.29 23.05 24.30
N PRO A 599 -38.73 24.26 24.65
CA PRO A 599 -38.32 24.89 25.90
C PRO A 599 -38.85 24.08 27.08
N HIS A 600 -38.02 23.92 28.11
CA HIS A 600 -38.33 23.16 29.31
C HIS A 600 -38.94 24.05 30.38
N ASN A 601 -39.93 23.53 31.09
CA ASN A 601 -40.46 24.16 32.30
C ASN A 601 -39.62 23.74 33.50
N VAL A 602 -38.88 24.68 34.08
CA VAL A 602 -38.00 24.49 35.24
C VAL A 602 -38.73 24.99 36.47
N THR A 603 -39.12 24.07 37.34
CA THR A 603 -39.85 24.34 38.58
C THR A 603 -38.92 24.15 39.76
N ALA A 604 -38.85 25.14 40.65
CA ALA A 604 -38.18 25.01 41.94
C ALA A 604 -39.19 25.10 43.08
N ALA A 605 -39.06 24.22 44.07
CA ALA A 605 -39.92 24.18 45.24
C ALA A 605 -39.11 24.06 46.53
N TYR A 606 -39.47 24.85 47.54
CA TYR A 606 -38.92 24.78 48.89
C TYR A 606 -40.08 24.89 49.90
N GLU A 607 -40.25 23.86 50.73
CA GLU A 607 -41.43 23.71 51.60
C GLU A 607 -42.75 23.84 50.81
N THR A 608 -43.57 24.86 51.10
CA THR A 608 -44.83 25.15 50.41
C THR A 608 -44.69 26.17 49.27
N TYR A 609 -43.49 26.70 49.05
CA TYR A 609 -43.22 27.72 48.05
C TYR A 609 -42.75 27.08 46.76
N GLU A 610 -43.33 27.48 45.63
CA GLU A 610 -43.00 26.95 44.31
C GLU A 610 -43.04 28.09 43.29
N ASN A 611 -42.10 28.09 42.35
CA ASN A 611 -42.19 28.91 41.14
C ASN A 611 -41.56 28.18 39.96
N SER A 612 -41.84 28.64 38.75
CA SER A 612 -41.29 28.05 37.53
C SER A 612 -40.88 29.08 36.49
N THR A 613 -39.96 28.69 35.62
CA THR A 613 -39.54 29.47 34.46
C THR A 613 -39.36 28.57 33.24
N MET A 614 -39.63 29.10 32.05
CA MET A 614 -39.32 28.41 30.79
C MET A 614 -37.87 28.67 30.40
N VAL A 615 -37.15 27.63 29.99
CA VAL A 615 -35.74 27.72 29.58
C VAL A 615 -35.54 26.92 28.31
N ASP A 616 -34.90 27.53 27.32
CA ASP A 616 -34.45 26.82 26.14
C ASP A 616 -33.04 26.27 26.39
N VAL A 617 -32.89 24.94 26.35
CA VAL A 617 -31.64 24.24 26.68
C VAL A 617 -31.01 23.72 25.39
N ASN A 618 -30.51 24.60 24.52
CA ASN A 618 -29.82 24.22 23.27
C ASN A 618 -28.30 24.10 23.41
N GLU A 619 -27.77 24.56 24.53
CA GLU A 619 -26.37 24.52 24.93
C GLU A 619 -26.33 24.44 26.46
N ASN A 620 -25.12 24.49 27.05
CA ASN A 620 -25.03 24.66 28.50
C ASN A 620 -25.64 26.01 28.89
N THR A 621 -26.73 25.97 29.65
CA THR A 621 -27.54 27.13 29.97
C THR A 621 -27.67 27.30 31.47
N GLN A 622 -27.75 28.55 31.91
CA GLN A 622 -28.09 28.89 33.29
C GLN A 622 -29.55 29.37 33.37
N ALA A 623 -30.27 28.93 34.40
CA ALA A 623 -31.60 29.43 34.75
C ALA A 623 -31.63 29.99 36.17
N THR A 624 -32.48 30.98 36.41
CA THR A 624 -32.76 31.48 37.77
C THR A 624 -34.23 31.36 38.08
N VAL A 625 -34.58 30.71 39.19
CA VAL A 625 -35.95 30.63 39.71
C VAL A 625 -36.05 31.44 40.99
N VAL A 626 -36.98 32.40 41.02
CA VAL A 626 -37.22 33.27 42.18
C VAL A 626 -38.48 32.81 42.90
N LEU A 627 -38.39 32.43 44.17
CA LEU A 627 -39.57 32.08 44.97
C LEU A 627 -40.24 33.37 45.47
N ALA A 628 -41.26 33.85 44.76
CA ALA A 628 -41.77 35.23 44.82
C ALA A 628 -42.35 35.67 46.18
N ASP A 629 -42.68 34.75 47.08
CA ASP A 629 -43.27 35.03 48.39
C ASP A 629 -42.49 34.37 49.54
N PHE A 630 -41.27 33.92 49.26
CA PHE A 630 -40.38 33.32 50.24
C PHE A 630 -39.23 34.29 50.54
N ILE A 631 -38.87 34.38 51.82
CA ILE A 631 -37.64 35.01 52.30
C ILE A 631 -37.04 34.01 53.26
N ILE A 632 -35.79 33.60 53.02
CA ILE A 632 -35.10 32.76 53.99
C ILE A 632 -34.93 33.59 55.25
N PRO A 633 -35.41 33.11 56.42
CA PRO A 633 -35.13 33.80 57.66
C PRO A 633 -33.61 33.95 57.76
N GLU A 634 -33.13 35.19 57.82
CA GLU A 634 -31.73 35.44 58.16
C GLU A 634 -31.51 34.83 59.55
N PHE A 635 -31.04 33.58 59.59
CA PHE A 635 -30.51 33.05 60.83
C PHE A 635 -29.36 33.97 61.18
N PRO A 636 -29.36 34.58 62.38
CA PRO A 636 -28.21 35.33 62.84
C PRO A 636 -27.02 34.44 62.58
N SER A 637 -26.05 34.93 61.80
CA SER A 637 -24.92 34.12 61.33
C SER A 637 -24.43 33.18 62.44
N VAL A 638 -23.88 32.00 62.12
CA VAL A 638 -23.34 31.11 63.16
C VAL A 638 -22.39 31.85 64.12
N PHE A 639 -21.79 32.98 63.70
CA PHE A 639 -21.11 33.94 64.57
C PHE A 639 -21.97 34.70 65.59
N ALA A 640 -23.17 35.15 65.25
CA ALA A 640 -24.13 35.72 66.20
C ALA A 640 -24.69 34.65 67.16
N LEU A 641 -24.93 33.43 66.67
CA LEU A 641 -25.36 32.30 67.51
C LEU A 641 -24.22 31.79 68.41
N MET A 642 -22.98 31.76 67.91
CA MET A 642 -21.77 31.54 68.73
C MET A 642 -21.51 32.69 69.68
N ALA A 643 -21.77 33.96 69.33
CA ALA A 643 -21.65 35.08 70.28
C ALA A 643 -22.69 34.95 71.41
N LEU A 644 -23.89 34.48 71.12
CA LEU A 644 -24.93 34.17 72.11
C LEU A 644 -24.64 32.93 72.95
N LEU A 645 -23.94 31.92 72.41
CA LEU A 645 -23.56 30.69 73.13
C LEU A 645 -22.22 30.79 73.86
N VAL A 646 -21.29 31.60 73.38
CA VAL A 646 -19.96 31.83 73.98
C VAL A 646 -20.01 32.94 75.01
N SER A 647 -20.88 33.95 74.89
CA SER A 647 -20.98 35.03 75.90
C SER A 647 -21.34 34.53 77.31
N PRO A 648 -22.23 33.53 77.53
CA PRO A 648 -22.46 32.97 78.86
C PRO A 648 -21.27 32.13 79.35
N ALA A 649 -20.59 31.39 78.46
CA ALA A 649 -19.42 30.58 78.81
C ALA A 649 -18.21 31.45 79.18
N PHE A 650 -17.99 32.57 78.48
CA PHE A 650 -16.95 33.55 78.78
C PHE A 650 -17.27 34.32 80.07
N ALA A 651 -18.54 34.68 80.30
CA ALA A 651 -19.00 35.30 81.54
C ALA A 651 -18.86 34.35 82.76
N ALA A 652 -19.18 33.05 82.59
CA ALA A 652 -18.99 32.03 83.61
C ALA A 652 -17.50 31.78 83.92
N ALA A 653 -16.63 31.78 82.91
CA ALA A 653 -15.18 31.68 83.08
C ALA A 653 -14.61 32.90 83.84
N MET A 654 -15.10 34.11 83.54
CA MET A 654 -14.74 35.35 84.25
C MET A 654 -15.24 35.35 85.71
N LEU A 655 -16.46 34.86 85.99
CA LEU A 655 -17.01 34.68 87.34
C LEU A 655 -16.26 33.62 88.17
N CYS A 656 -15.80 32.53 87.54
CA CYS A 656 -14.95 31.53 88.19
C CYS A 656 -13.53 32.08 88.49
N LYS A 657 -13.00 32.98 87.65
CA LYS A 657 -11.72 33.64 87.91
C LYS A 657 -11.82 34.67 89.05
N SER A 658 -12.92 35.41 89.18
CA SER A 658 -13.10 36.38 90.27
C SER A 658 -13.31 35.71 91.64
N LYS A 659 -14.00 34.56 91.71
CA LYS A 659 -14.13 33.77 92.96
C LYS A 659 -12.81 33.16 93.45
N LYS A 660 -11.83 32.89 92.56
CA LYS A 660 -10.48 32.46 92.99
C LYS A 660 -9.63 33.61 93.52
N ALA A 661 -9.92 34.87 93.13
CA ALA A 661 -9.22 36.04 93.66
C ALA A 661 -9.70 36.44 95.07
N SER A 662 -10.95 36.14 95.46
CA SER A 662 -11.47 36.46 96.81
C SER A 662 -11.12 35.43 97.89
N LYS A 663 -10.42 34.33 97.56
CA LYS A 663 -9.92 33.32 98.53
C LYS A 663 -8.42 33.50 98.88
N ARG A 664 -7.80 34.60 98.43
CA ARG A 664 -6.40 34.97 98.74
C ARG A 664 -6.28 36.33 99.45
N ARG A 665 -7.30 36.74 100.19
CA ARG A 665 -7.19 37.79 101.22
C ARG A 665 -7.54 37.21 102.56
#